data_AF-A0AB74IQQ0-F1
#
_entry.id   AF-A0AB74IQQ0-F1
#
_cell.length_a   1.000
_cell.length_b   1.000
_cell.length_c   1.000
_cell.angle_alpha   90.00
_cell.angle_beta   90.00
_cell.angle_gamma   90.00
#
_symmetry.space_group_name_H-M   'P 1'
#
loop_
_entity.id
_entity.type
_entity.pdbx_description
1 polymer ?
#
loop_
_entity_poly.entity_id
_entity_poly.type
_entity_poly.pdbx_seq_one_letter_code
_entity_poly.pdbx_strand_id
1 'polypeptide(L)'
;MLPDFLQETYSTYKRDTDSVANWLATTAKRCGYSPRVLTDDENMPAIPDTSQDPQMQPQKTPRLKGKACKLAKAAAAENNSKATKDFSSRVYTISIKSFIDLASHIAEYQQPVVKVPSNFSYILDRAIDFRKKHNEWFRQIDTDDASDGNDTHAHFISVLERVRDILKPIMATESAQALPKKQSTTAGRKPCVNSRMRNAFEALDLEEPSEDFLKSQPSERFANQIAISGEEVRYKAERLSKRSEKVLATCILMATINSIRVYIRKLWILYQDKQGIDLHAAAITTNTAIEMVRNLQEDHESSYPDITGETGYLECVFTYCYLSCLARGEDVFHREQSDDFVNIAVYDIAHEVFADTYWMLNELSKGVEVGSIWHAGIAKEDLDSSTSWFDKSPRDKMRDDRIVLGRAFTGLTALIPLKGLPADELLRGVQEMAPDKPIHLWLVFAARIFLDVHRTLGPDLRRPYEELQKGARYIKASLDQTIAFHAKLPPNIRMNVKDIDALQQTNEAIKFWIIDDLIDTMVNGHRTEAEERLETHDLMQQNPVLCGVWLFGARYMMQTTSLKFVRNWKTIIYCTHLHMALRVQNIDSHWEDMEVFKRLQDGSRFFMGRNPKTLQECSKRFDLCMGVSIATHARNKRFEGTAVNLKNVRDVQLNIPVSSLIAGRYMYYHNHSLSTDLVAVEAKVKEMYAKHVPNSTFEFPGEHEPELLAKKMAKAKAEWTEISTSKTKLEAIDLLDGLATAIHNEAVHLTFDYLRLHRVCCNMLKSVNDEVADDLRKLMMYGDELCGGKDYLYMPNLVGSILMYSSHEESVMQHRNRDEEKHHNNILVRTGMSVFKTIEGKAGSVTIDFAKEYFGCQWKWADV
;
A
#
# COMPACT_ATOMS: atom_id res chain seq x y z
N MET A 1 8.76 1.48 11.36
CA MET A 1 9.99 1.09 10.66
C MET A 1 9.68 1.14 9.18
N LEU A 2 10.52 1.81 8.41
CA LEU A 2 10.37 1.88 6.95
C LEU A 2 10.57 0.49 6.34
N PRO A 3 9.82 0.12 5.30
CA PRO A 3 10.16 -1.03 4.47
C PRO A 3 11.62 -0.93 4.02
N ASP A 4 12.40 -1.97 4.27
CA ASP A 4 13.85 -1.98 4.00
C ASP A 4 14.21 -1.53 2.57
N PHE A 5 13.34 -1.78 1.58
CA PHE A 5 13.56 -1.39 0.19
C PHE A 5 13.56 0.14 -0.03
N LEU A 6 12.85 0.90 0.81
CA LEU A 6 12.90 2.37 0.78
C LEU A 6 14.23 2.89 1.34
N GLN A 7 14.89 2.11 2.20
CA GLN A 7 16.22 2.39 2.71
C GLN A 7 17.33 1.90 1.76
N GLU A 8 16.99 1.11 0.74
CA GLU A 8 17.94 0.25 0.04
C GLU A 8 18.85 0.99 -0.94
N THR A 9 18.48 2.07 -1.64
CA THR A 9 19.37 2.57 -2.71
C THR A 9 20.71 3.11 -2.18
N TYR A 10 20.66 3.96 -1.14
CA TYR A 10 21.88 4.47 -0.52
C TYR A 10 22.52 3.48 0.46
N SER A 11 21.71 2.72 1.21
CA SER A 11 22.25 1.68 2.09
C SER A 11 22.89 0.54 1.30
N THR A 12 22.39 0.21 0.10
CA THR A 12 23.00 -0.75 -0.84
C THR A 12 24.29 -0.20 -1.40
N TYR A 13 24.34 1.08 -1.78
CA TYR A 13 25.59 1.74 -2.16
C TYR A 13 26.68 1.60 -1.06
N LYS A 14 26.33 1.86 0.21
CA LYS A 14 27.24 1.69 1.36
C LYS A 14 27.60 0.21 1.60
N ARG A 15 26.59 -0.66 1.65
CA ARG A 15 26.70 -2.10 1.89
C ARG A 15 27.57 -2.78 0.85
N ASP A 16 27.40 -2.47 -0.41
CA ASP A 16 28.17 -3.07 -1.51
C ASP A 16 29.64 -2.66 -1.40
N THR A 17 29.91 -1.38 -1.14
CA THR A 17 31.28 -0.88 -0.93
C THR A 17 31.94 -1.57 0.28
N ASP A 18 31.22 -1.73 1.39
CA ASP A 18 31.74 -2.44 2.58
C ASP A 18 31.89 -3.93 2.35
N SER A 19 31.00 -4.56 1.59
CA SER A 19 31.10 -5.98 1.23
C SER A 19 32.35 -6.24 0.38
N VAL A 20 32.67 -5.32 -0.53
CA VAL A 20 33.91 -5.37 -1.32
C VAL A 20 35.13 -5.27 -0.39
N ALA A 21 35.16 -4.28 0.50
CA ALA A 21 36.25 -4.08 1.46
C ALA A 21 36.45 -5.32 2.35
N ASN A 22 35.35 -5.83 2.92
CA ASN A 22 35.35 -6.97 3.82
C ASN A 22 35.84 -8.24 3.13
N TRP A 23 35.38 -8.51 1.90
CA TRP A 23 35.83 -9.68 1.16
C TRP A 23 37.31 -9.58 0.78
N LEU A 24 37.78 -8.42 0.30
CA LEU A 24 39.20 -8.21 -0.04
C LEU A 24 40.10 -8.43 1.18
N ALA A 25 39.74 -7.88 2.33
CA ALA A 25 40.54 -7.95 3.54
C ALA A 25 40.60 -9.36 4.13
N THR A 26 39.44 -9.99 4.26
CA THR A 26 39.33 -11.35 4.82
C THR A 26 40.01 -12.36 3.91
N THR A 27 39.87 -12.21 2.60
CA THR A 27 40.48 -13.10 1.61
C THR A 27 41.99 -12.89 1.50
N ALA A 28 42.48 -11.65 1.47
CA ALA A 28 43.92 -11.38 1.47
C ALA A 28 44.58 -11.88 2.77
N LYS A 29 43.96 -11.69 3.94
CA LYS A 29 44.44 -12.24 5.21
C LYS A 29 44.55 -13.76 5.19
N ARG A 30 43.59 -14.45 4.57
CA ARG A 30 43.65 -15.91 4.34
C ARG A 30 44.77 -16.32 3.39
N CYS A 31 45.15 -15.46 2.46
CA CYS A 31 46.28 -15.64 1.55
C CYS A 31 47.63 -15.27 2.19
N GLY A 32 47.68 -15.11 3.52
CA GLY A 32 48.91 -14.76 4.24
C GLY A 32 49.31 -13.29 4.15
N TYR A 33 48.44 -12.41 3.64
CA TYR A 33 48.68 -10.96 3.65
C TYR A 33 48.66 -10.45 5.09
N SER A 34 49.80 -9.95 5.55
CA SER A 34 49.91 -9.24 6.83
C SER A 34 50.49 -7.86 6.59
N PRO A 35 49.66 -6.82 6.56
CA PRO A 35 50.15 -5.46 6.44
C PRO A 35 49.91 -4.67 7.74
N ARG A 36 50.77 -3.68 7.98
CA ARG A 36 50.50 -2.55 8.88
C ARG A 36 49.17 -1.83 8.54
N VAL A 37 48.77 -1.90 7.27
CA VAL A 37 47.53 -1.34 6.69
C VAL A 37 46.23 -1.92 7.27
N LEU A 38 46.25 -3.08 7.94
CA LEU A 38 45.07 -3.63 8.63
C LEU A 38 45.04 -3.27 10.13
N THR A 39 46.00 -2.47 10.62
CA THR A 39 46.18 -2.17 12.05
C THR A 39 46.35 -0.69 12.41
N ASP A 40 46.41 0.24 11.44
CA ASP A 40 46.66 1.64 11.76
C ASP A 40 45.38 2.38 12.18
N ASP A 41 45.30 2.68 13.48
CA ASP A 41 44.36 3.61 14.09
C ASP A 41 45.17 4.86 14.47
N GLU A 42 45.18 5.89 13.61
CA GLU A 42 45.86 7.17 13.90
C GLU A 42 45.09 8.06 14.91
N ASN A 43 44.04 7.54 15.56
CA ASN A 43 43.31 8.28 16.60
C ASN A 43 43.29 7.54 17.95
N MET A 44 44.45 7.46 18.61
CA MET A 44 44.51 7.29 20.06
C MET A 44 45.58 8.21 20.68
N PRO A 45 45.28 8.90 21.81
CA PRO A 45 46.22 9.80 22.46
C PRO A 45 47.37 9.02 23.09
N ALA A 46 48.60 9.53 22.89
CA ALA A 46 49.82 8.93 23.41
C ALA A 46 49.82 8.82 24.94
N ILE A 47 50.12 7.62 25.46
CA ILE A 47 50.41 7.39 26.88
C ILE A 47 51.94 7.47 27.03
N PRO A 48 52.50 8.25 27.99
CA PRO A 48 53.94 8.35 28.15
C PRO A 48 54.52 7.08 28.79
N ASP A 49 55.61 6.60 28.21
CA ASP A 49 56.45 5.55 28.76
C ASP A 49 57.25 6.08 29.96
N THR A 50 57.09 5.48 31.14
CA THR A 50 58.21 5.36 32.11
C THR A 50 57.94 4.27 33.13
N SER A 51 58.71 3.19 33.03
CA SER A 51 58.86 2.17 34.05
C SER A 51 60.05 2.52 34.95
N GLN A 52 59.77 3.03 36.15
CA GLN A 52 60.66 2.95 37.32
C GLN A 52 59.80 2.80 38.59
N ASP A 53 59.81 1.61 39.17
CA ASP A 53 59.51 1.35 40.60
C ASP A 53 60.78 1.69 41.43
N PRO A 54 60.77 1.88 42.79
CA PRO A 54 59.77 1.43 43.78
C PRO A 54 59.52 2.35 45.03
N GLN A 55 58.41 2.11 45.77
CA GLN A 55 58.35 1.90 47.26
C GLN A 55 57.01 2.32 47.95
N MET A 56 56.36 1.31 48.53
CA MET A 56 55.66 1.21 49.84
C MET A 56 54.72 2.32 50.42
N GLN A 57 53.48 1.86 50.64
CA GLN A 57 52.60 1.98 51.84
C GLN A 57 51.45 3.02 51.89
N PRO A 58 50.33 2.67 52.61
CA PRO A 58 48.96 2.95 52.19
C PRO A 58 48.22 3.95 53.10
N GLN A 59 47.15 4.61 52.64
CA GLN A 59 46.16 5.17 53.57
C GLN A 59 44.74 5.42 52.99
N LYS A 60 43.81 4.62 53.54
CA LYS A 60 42.47 4.93 54.06
C LYS A 60 41.37 5.51 53.13
N THR A 61 40.37 4.66 52.90
CA THR A 61 38.96 5.00 52.63
C THR A 61 38.36 5.92 53.70
N PRO A 62 37.23 6.59 53.39
CA PRO A 62 36.07 6.40 54.27
C PRO A 62 34.81 5.95 53.53
N ARG A 63 34.10 5.13 54.28
CA ARG A 63 32.95 4.29 53.95
C ARG A 63 31.66 5.07 54.23
N LEU A 64 30.73 5.13 53.27
CA LEU A 64 29.35 5.57 53.51
C LEU A 64 28.41 4.37 53.69
N LYS A 65 27.62 4.42 54.77
CA LYS A 65 26.63 3.42 55.23
C LYS A 65 25.22 3.75 54.73
N GLY A 66 24.40 2.71 54.57
CA GLY A 66 22.98 2.68 54.94
C GLY A 66 21.96 3.45 54.07
N LYS A 67 20.96 2.73 53.55
CA LYS A 67 19.93 3.13 52.54
C LYS A 67 20.41 3.29 51.09
N ALA A 68 21.57 3.89 50.82
CA ALA A 68 22.15 3.92 49.45
C ALA A 68 22.58 2.51 48.94
N CYS A 69 22.96 1.60 49.85
CA CYS A 69 23.40 0.24 49.51
C CYS A 69 22.24 -0.73 49.15
N LYS A 70 20.99 -0.41 49.52
CA LYS A 70 19.82 -1.21 49.13
C LYS A 70 19.24 -0.78 47.78
N LEU A 71 19.25 0.52 47.46
CA LEU A 71 18.85 1.02 46.13
C LEU A 71 19.88 0.66 45.05
N ALA A 72 21.18 0.65 45.36
CA ALA A 72 22.22 0.18 44.44
C ALA A 72 22.16 -1.34 44.18
N LYS A 73 21.69 -2.15 45.14
CA LYS A 73 21.49 -3.61 44.93
C LYS A 73 20.19 -3.95 44.20
N ALA A 74 19.14 -3.12 44.29
CA ALA A 74 17.92 -3.28 43.50
C ALA A 74 18.14 -2.85 42.03
N ALA A 75 18.84 -1.74 41.79
CA ALA A 75 19.24 -1.30 40.46
C ALA A 75 20.22 -2.28 39.76
N ALA A 76 21.05 -2.98 40.52
CA ALA A 76 21.94 -4.03 39.98
C ALA A 76 21.22 -5.37 39.71
N ALA A 77 20.00 -5.58 40.21
CA ALA A 77 19.22 -6.80 39.95
C ALA A 77 18.34 -6.69 38.71
N GLU A 78 17.84 -5.51 38.35
CA GLU A 78 17.06 -5.30 37.11
C GLU A 78 17.95 -5.15 35.86
N ASN A 79 19.23 -4.79 36.00
CA ASN A 79 20.18 -4.73 34.89
C ASN A 79 20.87 -6.07 34.56
N ASN A 80 20.59 -7.15 35.29
CA ASN A 80 21.26 -8.44 35.11
C ASN A 80 20.48 -9.47 34.28
N SER A 81 19.44 -9.06 33.54
CA SER A 81 18.72 -9.91 32.58
C SER A 81 18.82 -9.44 31.12
N LYS A 82 19.71 -8.50 30.79
CA LYS A 82 20.09 -8.14 29.41
C LYS A 82 21.58 -7.90 29.20
N ALA A 83 22.42 -8.70 29.86
CA ALA A 83 23.82 -8.85 29.49
C ALA A 83 24.04 -10.25 28.91
N THR A 84 23.50 -10.50 27.72
CA THR A 84 24.16 -11.45 26.80
C THR A 84 25.58 -10.94 26.60
N LYS A 85 26.59 -11.78 26.85
CA LYS A 85 27.99 -11.50 26.54
C LYS A 85 28.10 -11.16 25.05
N ASP A 86 28.13 -9.88 24.73
CA ASP A 86 28.53 -9.41 23.42
C ASP A 86 30.04 -9.60 23.30
N PHE A 87 30.44 -10.54 22.45
CA PHE A 87 31.79 -10.52 21.90
C PHE A 87 31.87 -9.29 21.01
N SER A 88 32.57 -8.25 21.46
CA SER A 88 32.85 -7.05 20.66
C SER A 88 33.54 -7.44 19.34
N SER A 89 32.81 -7.38 18.22
CA SER A 89 33.40 -7.50 16.88
C SER A 89 34.19 -6.21 16.58
N ARG A 90 35.52 -6.30 16.45
CA ARG A 90 36.34 -5.15 16.04
C ARG A 90 36.08 -4.82 14.56
N VAL A 91 35.76 -3.57 14.25
CA VAL A 91 35.53 -3.08 12.87
C VAL A 91 36.72 -2.24 12.41
N TYR A 92 37.44 -2.68 11.38
CA TYR A 92 38.59 -1.98 10.81
C TYR A 92 38.21 -1.23 9.52
N THR A 93 38.74 -0.03 9.33
CA THR A 93 38.52 0.76 8.11
C THR A 93 39.68 0.53 7.14
N ILE A 94 39.37 0.22 5.89
CA ILE A 94 40.37 -0.05 4.84
C ILE A 94 40.43 1.14 3.90
N SER A 95 41.62 1.72 3.77
CA SER A 95 41.83 2.78 2.80
C SER A 95 41.57 2.29 1.38
N ILE A 96 41.00 3.17 0.56
CA ILE A 96 40.67 2.88 -0.85
C ILE A 96 41.93 2.45 -1.61
N LYS A 97 43.08 3.08 -1.32
CA LYS A 97 44.37 2.75 -1.96
C LYS A 97 44.77 1.30 -1.75
N SER A 98 44.45 0.76 -0.58
CA SER A 98 44.79 -0.61 -0.18
C SER A 98 43.99 -1.67 -0.93
N PHE A 99 42.90 -1.33 -1.61
CA PHE A 99 42.07 -2.31 -2.30
C PHE A 99 42.84 -2.98 -3.45
N ILE A 100 43.67 -2.23 -4.16
CA ILE A 100 44.50 -2.76 -5.26
C ILE A 100 45.56 -3.71 -4.70
N ASP A 101 46.21 -3.35 -3.60
CA ASP A 101 47.23 -4.19 -2.97
C ASP A 101 46.63 -5.51 -2.47
N LEU A 102 45.45 -5.44 -1.84
CA LEU A 102 44.70 -6.61 -1.38
C LEU A 102 44.29 -7.51 -2.56
N ALA A 103 43.77 -6.92 -3.64
CA ALA A 103 43.37 -7.66 -4.83
C ALA A 103 44.56 -8.32 -5.55
N SER A 104 45.69 -7.61 -5.65
CA SER A 104 46.92 -8.11 -6.28
C SER A 104 47.47 -9.30 -5.51
N HIS A 105 47.55 -9.18 -4.18
CA HIS A 105 48.00 -10.28 -3.32
C HIS A 105 47.09 -11.51 -3.44
N ILE A 106 45.78 -11.32 -3.56
CA ILE A 106 44.83 -12.42 -3.79
C ILE A 106 45.06 -13.08 -5.15
N ALA A 107 45.26 -12.29 -6.21
CA ALA A 107 45.46 -12.80 -7.56
C ALA A 107 46.81 -13.54 -7.74
N GLU A 108 47.85 -13.12 -7.04
CA GLU A 108 49.18 -13.74 -7.05
C GLU A 108 49.27 -15.00 -6.18
N TYR A 109 48.29 -15.22 -5.29
CA TYR A 109 48.30 -16.36 -4.37
C TYR A 109 47.91 -17.67 -5.06
N GLN A 110 48.87 -18.58 -5.22
CA GLN A 110 48.69 -19.83 -5.97
C GLN A 110 48.41 -21.07 -5.11
N GLN A 111 48.43 -20.99 -3.77
CA GLN A 111 48.38 -22.18 -2.90
C GLN A 111 47.46 -22.05 -1.67
N PRO A 112 46.15 -22.36 -1.77
CA PRO A 112 45.40 -22.72 -2.98
C PRO A 112 44.96 -21.50 -3.79
N VAL A 113 44.80 -21.67 -5.10
CA VAL A 113 44.25 -20.63 -6.00
C VAL A 113 42.89 -20.17 -5.48
N VAL A 114 42.77 -18.87 -5.20
CA VAL A 114 41.53 -18.26 -4.75
C VAL A 114 40.53 -18.21 -5.90
N LYS A 115 39.32 -18.71 -5.67
CA LYS A 115 38.19 -18.56 -6.59
C LYS A 115 37.32 -17.39 -6.14
N VAL A 116 37.06 -16.45 -7.05
CA VAL A 116 36.17 -15.32 -6.77
C VAL A 116 34.72 -15.79 -6.91
N PRO A 117 33.87 -15.64 -5.88
CA PRO A 117 32.45 -16.01 -5.98
C PRO A 117 31.70 -15.12 -6.98
N SER A 118 30.77 -15.69 -7.75
CA SER A 118 29.93 -14.96 -8.71
C SER A 118 29.13 -13.82 -8.05
N ASN A 119 28.71 -14.02 -6.79
CA ASN A 119 28.06 -13.00 -5.98
C ASN A 119 28.97 -11.79 -5.70
N PHE A 120 30.27 -12.01 -5.43
CA PHE A 120 31.21 -10.90 -5.24
C PHE A 120 31.42 -10.13 -6.54
N SER A 121 31.52 -10.81 -7.69
CA SER A 121 31.61 -10.15 -9.00
C SER A 121 30.41 -9.24 -9.25
N TYR A 122 29.20 -9.75 -9.00
CA TYR A 122 27.97 -8.97 -9.15
C TYR A 122 27.93 -7.74 -8.23
N ILE A 123 28.31 -7.88 -6.95
CA ILE A 123 28.38 -6.77 -5.99
C ILE A 123 29.41 -5.73 -6.42
N LEU A 124 30.58 -6.18 -6.91
CA LEU A 124 31.64 -5.30 -7.39
C LEU A 124 31.21 -4.51 -8.64
N ASP A 125 30.61 -5.18 -9.62
CA ASP A 125 30.10 -4.52 -10.83
C ASP A 125 28.99 -3.53 -10.51
N ARG A 126 28.04 -3.90 -9.63
CA ARG A 126 26.97 -3.01 -9.18
C ARG A 126 27.51 -1.78 -8.44
N ALA A 127 28.52 -1.94 -7.59
CA ALA A 127 29.19 -0.83 -6.90
C ALA A 127 29.91 0.12 -7.87
N ILE A 128 30.55 -0.41 -8.92
CA ILE A 128 31.20 0.37 -9.98
C ILE A 128 30.15 1.16 -10.77
N ASP A 129 29.06 0.53 -11.19
CA ASP A 129 28.02 1.17 -11.99
C ASP A 129 27.33 2.32 -11.25
N PHE A 130 27.02 2.14 -9.97
CA PHE A 130 26.48 3.23 -9.14
C PHE A 130 27.43 4.42 -9.06
N ARG A 131 28.73 4.17 -8.86
CA ARG A 131 29.73 5.23 -8.75
C ARG A 131 29.98 5.91 -10.10
N LYS A 132 29.97 5.17 -11.22
CA LYS A 132 30.10 5.75 -12.56
C LYS A 132 28.95 6.70 -12.90
N LYS A 133 27.71 6.29 -12.64
CA LYS A 133 26.53 7.16 -12.86
C LYS A 133 26.66 8.46 -12.05
N HIS A 134 27.13 8.38 -10.82
CA HIS A 134 27.37 9.56 -9.98
C HIS A 134 28.55 10.42 -10.45
N ASN A 135 29.67 9.81 -10.84
CA ASN A 135 30.86 10.53 -11.29
C ASN A 135 30.68 11.17 -12.66
N GLU A 136 29.95 10.52 -13.57
CA GLU A 136 29.57 11.11 -14.85
C GLU A 136 28.74 12.37 -14.66
N TRP A 137 27.80 12.34 -13.69
CA TRP A 137 27.04 13.52 -13.30
C TRP A 137 27.93 14.61 -12.67
N PHE A 138 28.87 14.27 -11.77
CA PHE A 138 29.84 15.22 -11.19
C PHE A 138 30.82 15.83 -12.21
N ARG A 139 31.27 15.06 -13.20
CA ARG A 139 32.16 15.57 -14.27
C ARG A 139 31.48 16.58 -15.19
N GLN A 140 30.15 16.55 -15.28
CA GLN A 140 29.37 17.55 -15.99
C GLN A 140 29.17 18.84 -15.18
N ILE A 141 29.57 18.84 -13.88
CA ILE A 141 29.32 19.93 -12.92
C ILE A 141 30.57 20.78 -12.63
N ASP A 142 31.76 20.35 -13.02
CA ASP A 142 33.02 20.96 -12.59
C ASP A 142 33.62 21.90 -13.65
N THR A 143 33.68 23.20 -13.36
CA THR A 143 34.52 24.18 -14.06
C THR A 143 35.81 24.38 -13.27
N ASP A 144 36.90 23.76 -13.75
CA ASP A 144 38.35 24.01 -13.57
C ASP A 144 38.97 24.43 -12.21
N ASP A 145 38.24 24.67 -11.11
CA ASP A 145 38.84 25.25 -9.88
C ASP A 145 38.57 24.50 -8.56
N ALA A 146 38.18 23.22 -8.60
CA ALA A 146 38.17 22.33 -7.43
C ALA A 146 38.71 20.92 -7.75
N SER A 147 39.97 20.83 -8.18
CA SER A 147 40.58 19.56 -8.62
C SER A 147 40.63 18.44 -7.56
N ASP A 148 40.45 18.73 -6.26
CA ASP A 148 40.61 17.71 -5.21
C ASP A 148 39.42 16.75 -5.05
N GLY A 149 38.18 17.19 -5.31
CA GLY A 149 36.98 16.39 -5.05
C GLY A 149 36.61 15.40 -6.17
N ASN A 150 36.72 15.87 -7.41
CA ASN A 150 36.39 15.12 -8.63
C ASN A 150 37.45 14.04 -8.92
N ASP A 151 38.73 14.38 -8.69
CA ASP A 151 39.83 13.43 -8.73
C ASP A 151 39.63 12.30 -7.70
N THR A 152 39.02 12.58 -6.54
CA THR A 152 38.79 11.55 -5.50
C THR A 152 37.72 10.52 -5.91
N HIS A 153 36.61 10.93 -6.53
CA HIS A 153 35.57 10.00 -7.00
C HIS A 153 36.02 9.21 -8.24
N ALA A 154 36.67 9.88 -9.21
CA ALA A 154 37.27 9.23 -10.36
C ALA A 154 38.37 8.24 -9.94
N HIS A 155 39.21 8.63 -8.96
CA HIS A 155 40.20 7.75 -8.34
C HIS A 155 39.55 6.54 -7.69
N PHE A 156 38.48 6.71 -6.90
CA PHE A 156 37.77 5.58 -6.28
C PHE A 156 37.24 4.60 -7.34
N ILE A 157 36.60 5.10 -8.40
CA ILE A 157 36.09 4.26 -9.49
C ILE A 157 37.24 3.51 -10.16
N SER A 158 38.32 4.21 -10.49
CA SER A 158 39.49 3.60 -11.12
C SER A 158 40.09 2.49 -10.26
N VAL A 159 40.08 2.65 -8.94
CA VAL A 159 40.53 1.63 -7.98
C VAL A 159 39.64 0.40 -8.04
N LEU A 160 38.30 0.55 -8.00
CA LEU A 160 37.38 -0.59 -8.08
C LEU A 160 37.45 -1.31 -9.44
N GLU A 161 37.56 -0.55 -10.53
CA GLU A 161 37.74 -1.13 -11.86
C GLU A 161 39.07 -1.90 -11.96
N ARG A 162 40.13 -1.36 -11.37
CA ARG A 162 41.43 -2.03 -11.32
C ARG A 162 41.38 -3.31 -10.49
N VAL A 163 40.69 -3.29 -9.36
CA VAL A 163 40.40 -4.49 -8.55
C VAL A 163 39.68 -5.55 -9.38
N ARG A 164 38.64 -5.16 -10.13
CA ARG A 164 37.92 -6.06 -11.03
C ARG A 164 38.85 -6.66 -12.08
N ASP A 165 39.68 -5.85 -12.72
CA ASP A 165 40.62 -6.31 -13.75
C ASP A 165 41.69 -7.27 -13.21
N ILE A 166 42.22 -7.00 -12.02
CA ILE A 166 43.20 -7.86 -11.34
C ILE A 166 42.59 -9.22 -10.98
N LEU A 167 41.33 -9.23 -10.54
CA LEU A 167 40.63 -10.45 -10.14
C LEU A 167 39.99 -11.21 -11.32
N LYS A 168 39.83 -10.57 -12.49
CA LYS A 168 39.24 -11.16 -13.71
C LYS A 168 39.83 -12.51 -14.14
N PRO A 169 41.16 -12.75 -14.08
CA PRO A 169 41.75 -14.05 -14.45
C PRO A 169 41.31 -15.21 -13.54
N ILE A 170 40.99 -14.91 -12.28
CA ILE A 170 40.54 -15.90 -11.29
C ILE A 170 39.00 -15.92 -11.11
N MET A 171 38.27 -15.06 -11.84
CA MET A 171 36.81 -15.08 -11.98
C MET A 171 36.33 -16.03 -13.10
N ALA A 172 37.16 -16.34 -14.10
CA ALA A 172 36.73 -16.96 -15.36
C ALA A 172 36.86 -18.51 -15.46
N THR A 173 37.06 -19.23 -14.36
CA THR A 173 37.35 -20.68 -14.41
C THR A 173 36.11 -21.60 -14.53
N GLU A 174 34.89 -21.06 -14.67
CA GLU A 174 33.68 -21.89 -14.75
C GLU A 174 33.24 -22.27 -16.19
N SER A 175 33.79 -21.69 -17.26
CA SER A 175 33.23 -21.87 -18.62
C SER A 175 34.07 -22.69 -19.62
N ALA A 176 35.22 -23.25 -19.22
CA ALA A 176 36.18 -23.84 -20.17
C ALA A 176 36.39 -25.37 -20.08
N GLN A 177 35.55 -26.15 -19.36
CA GLN A 177 35.69 -27.61 -19.29
C GLN A 177 34.37 -28.38 -19.57
N ALA A 178 33.81 -28.21 -20.77
CA ALA A 178 32.92 -29.22 -21.37
C ALA A 178 32.76 -29.02 -22.88
N LEU A 179 33.75 -29.42 -23.68
CA LEU A 179 33.58 -29.57 -25.14
C LEU A 179 34.23 -30.89 -25.59
N PRO A 180 33.45 -31.93 -25.93
CA PRO A 180 33.97 -33.05 -26.70
C PRO A 180 34.07 -32.67 -28.20
N LYS A 181 35.18 -33.11 -28.80
CA LYS A 181 35.58 -32.88 -30.19
C LYS A 181 34.51 -33.28 -31.21
N LYS A 182 34.23 -32.39 -32.17
CA LYS A 182 33.53 -32.72 -33.43
C LYS A 182 34.43 -33.56 -34.34
N GLN A 183 33.94 -34.72 -34.76
CA GLN A 183 34.32 -35.32 -36.05
C GLN A 183 33.09 -35.34 -36.97
N SER A 184 33.36 -34.98 -38.22
CA SER A 184 32.45 -34.91 -39.35
C SER A 184 31.95 -36.29 -39.81
N THR A 185 30.72 -36.36 -40.32
CA THR A 185 30.42 -36.88 -41.67
C THR A 185 28.97 -36.63 -42.05
N THR A 186 28.76 -36.60 -43.36
CA THR A 186 27.65 -36.01 -44.13
C THR A 186 26.53 -37.01 -44.48
N ALA A 187 25.37 -36.43 -44.79
CA ALA A 187 24.33 -36.87 -45.74
C ALA A 187 23.20 -37.84 -45.29
N GLY A 188 21.96 -37.37 -45.46
CA GLY A 188 20.88 -38.19 -46.08
C GLY A 188 19.53 -38.30 -45.35
N ARG A 189 18.47 -37.77 -46.00
CA ARG A 189 17.03 -38.15 -45.97
C ARG A 189 16.09 -37.67 -44.83
N LYS A 190 15.05 -36.93 -45.26
CA LYS A 190 13.64 -36.96 -44.77
C LYS A 190 12.86 -38.03 -45.59
N PRO A 191 11.75 -38.67 -45.12
CA PRO A 191 10.62 -38.03 -44.43
C PRO A 191 9.90 -38.80 -43.27
N CYS A 192 9.30 -38.01 -42.38
CA CYS A 192 8.07 -38.15 -41.55
C CYS A 192 7.56 -39.54 -41.06
N VAL A 193 7.53 -39.79 -39.73
CA VAL A 193 6.35 -39.70 -38.80
C VAL A 193 6.62 -40.49 -37.49
N ASN A 194 6.36 -39.81 -36.37
CA ASN A 194 6.06 -40.25 -35.00
C ASN A 194 7.15 -40.50 -33.91
N SER A 195 6.91 -39.75 -32.83
CA SER A 195 7.21 -39.93 -31.41
C SER A 195 8.44 -39.23 -30.81
N ARG A 196 8.11 -38.24 -29.96
CA ARG A 196 8.79 -37.80 -28.71
C ARG A 196 10.32 -37.63 -28.75
N MET A 197 10.75 -36.39 -28.61
CA MET A 197 11.42 -35.92 -27.38
C MET A 197 11.45 -34.38 -27.38
N ARG A 198 10.75 -33.81 -26.39
CA ARG A 198 10.83 -32.41 -25.95
C ARG A 198 12.28 -32.06 -25.63
N ASN A 199 12.64 -30.80 -25.85
CA ASN A 199 13.91 -30.23 -25.40
C ASN A 199 14.10 -30.50 -23.91
N ALA A 200 15.12 -31.30 -23.57
CA ALA A 200 15.53 -31.58 -22.19
C ALA A 200 16.22 -30.39 -21.49
N PHE A 201 16.04 -29.18 -22.02
CA PHE A 201 16.45 -27.90 -21.43
C PHE A 201 15.27 -26.94 -21.19
N GLU A 202 14.04 -27.35 -21.52
CA GLU A 202 12.80 -26.62 -21.21
C GLU A 202 12.31 -26.91 -19.76
N ALA A 203 13.10 -27.66 -18.99
CA ALA A 203 12.83 -28.05 -17.60
C ALA A 203 14.05 -27.81 -16.68
N LEU A 204 14.98 -26.95 -17.09
CA LEU A 204 16.08 -26.49 -16.23
C LEU A 204 15.82 -25.01 -15.94
N ASP A 205 15.10 -24.77 -14.85
CA ASP A 205 15.06 -23.46 -14.19
C ASP A 205 16.51 -23.08 -13.87
N LEU A 206 17.00 -22.03 -14.51
CA LEU A 206 18.17 -21.29 -14.02
C LEU A 206 17.73 -20.67 -12.70
N GLU A 207 18.02 -21.33 -11.58
CA GLU A 207 17.89 -20.74 -10.25
C GLU A 207 18.76 -19.48 -10.18
N GLU A 208 18.14 -18.31 -10.32
CA GLU A 208 18.73 -17.08 -9.82
C GLU A 208 18.86 -17.23 -8.29
N PRO A 209 20.06 -17.00 -7.72
CA PRO A 209 20.28 -17.22 -6.30
C PRO A 209 19.39 -16.30 -5.46
N SER A 210 18.66 -16.88 -4.51
CA SER A 210 17.67 -16.17 -3.70
C SER A 210 18.25 -14.97 -2.95
N GLU A 211 17.46 -13.91 -2.75
CA GLU A 211 17.85 -12.75 -1.93
C GLU A 211 18.23 -13.13 -0.49
N ASP A 212 17.77 -14.26 0.06
CA ASP A 212 18.24 -14.76 1.36
C ASP A 212 19.66 -15.32 1.29
N PHE A 213 20.09 -15.85 0.13
CA PHE A 213 21.48 -16.16 -0.16
C PHE A 213 22.33 -14.89 -0.33
N LEU A 214 21.75 -13.80 -0.88
CA LEU A 214 22.39 -12.49 -1.04
C LEU A 214 22.43 -11.66 0.27
N LYS A 215 21.45 -11.83 1.17
CA LYS A 215 21.34 -11.21 2.50
C LYS A 215 22.05 -11.99 3.59
N SER A 216 22.32 -13.28 3.36
CA SER A 216 23.24 -14.00 4.22
C SER A 216 24.56 -13.24 4.20
N GLN A 217 24.89 -12.67 5.35
CA GLN A 217 26.21 -12.11 5.60
C GLN A 217 27.23 -13.15 5.06
N PRO A 218 28.30 -12.78 4.35
CA PRO A 218 29.31 -13.75 3.93
C PRO A 218 29.96 -14.49 5.12
N SER A 219 29.52 -14.26 6.36
CA SER A 219 29.94 -14.95 7.56
C SER A 219 29.26 -16.30 7.77
N GLU A 220 27.96 -16.59 7.62
CA GLU A 220 27.49 -17.88 8.21
C GLU A 220 27.92 -19.16 7.43
N ARG A 221 28.00 -19.12 6.10
CA ARG A 221 28.52 -20.27 5.34
C ARG A 221 30.05 -20.28 5.21
N PHE A 222 30.74 -19.15 5.38
CA PHE A 222 32.21 -19.11 5.38
C PHE A 222 32.83 -19.09 6.79
N ALA A 223 32.10 -18.69 7.84
CA ALA A 223 32.53 -18.70 9.24
C ALA A 223 32.45 -20.08 9.87
N ASN A 224 31.66 -21.00 9.31
CA ASN A 224 31.74 -22.41 9.68
C ASN A 224 33.05 -23.10 9.19
N GLN A 225 33.91 -22.38 8.45
CA GLN A 225 35.33 -22.75 8.26
C GLN A 225 36.31 -21.88 9.08
N ILE A 226 35.83 -20.87 9.83
CA ILE A 226 36.64 -19.89 10.60
C ILE A 226 36.65 -20.21 12.11
N ALA A 227 36.11 -21.34 12.54
CA ALA A 227 36.21 -21.77 13.94
C ALA A 227 37.59 -22.39 14.29
N ILE A 228 38.70 -21.68 14.01
CA ILE A 228 40.01 -21.90 14.65
C ILE A 228 40.69 -20.52 14.89
N SER A 229 40.05 -19.66 15.67
CA SER A 229 40.63 -18.63 16.56
C SER A 229 39.60 -17.52 16.77
N GLY A 230 39.09 -17.37 17.99
CA GLY A 230 37.89 -16.57 18.28
C GLY A 230 38.07 -15.05 18.35
N GLU A 231 38.17 -14.37 17.21
CA GLU A 231 37.81 -12.94 17.08
C GLU A 231 37.06 -12.73 15.75
N GLU A 232 35.78 -12.36 15.81
CA GLU A 232 35.00 -11.98 14.62
C GLU A 232 35.37 -10.56 14.21
N VAL A 233 36.40 -10.44 13.35
CA VAL A 233 36.87 -9.16 12.82
C VAL A 233 36.08 -8.79 11.56
N ARG A 234 35.52 -7.57 11.51
CA ARG A 234 34.82 -7.03 10.33
C ARG A 234 35.60 -5.87 9.71
N TYR A 235 35.52 -5.70 8.40
CA TYR A 235 36.16 -4.58 7.71
C TYR A 235 35.15 -3.73 6.94
N LYS A 236 35.37 -2.42 6.88
CA LYS A 236 34.57 -1.46 6.11
C LYS A 236 35.47 -0.58 5.24
N ALA A 237 34.93 -0.02 4.15
CA ALA A 237 35.71 0.87 3.30
C ALA A 237 35.90 2.25 3.95
N GLU A 238 37.04 2.89 3.69
CA GLU A 238 37.22 4.33 3.90
C GLU A 238 36.10 5.11 3.20
N ARG A 239 35.54 6.07 3.93
CA ARG A 239 34.43 6.91 3.49
C ARG A 239 34.98 8.19 2.87
N LEU A 240 34.25 8.72 1.90
CA LEU A 240 34.55 10.05 1.35
C LEU A 240 34.14 11.12 2.39
N SER A 241 34.48 12.38 2.15
CA SER A 241 34.11 13.45 3.09
C SER A 241 32.59 13.41 3.38
N LYS A 242 32.18 13.61 4.64
CA LYS A 242 30.76 13.59 5.04
C LYS A 242 29.88 14.51 4.17
N ARG A 243 30.45 15.62 3.68
CA ARG A 243 29.81 16.55 2.76
C ARG A 243 29.52 15.93 1.39
N SER A 244 30.50 15.26 0.78
CA SER A 244 30.31 14.56 -0.50
C SER A 244 29.30 13.42 -0.41
N GLU A 245 29.28 12.68 0.70
CA GLU A 245 28.31 11.61 0.93
C GLU A 245 26.88 12.11 1.11
N LYS A 246 26.72 13.26 1.78
CA LYS A 246 25.42 13.92 1.92
C LYS A 246 24.88 14.36 0.55
N VAL A 247 25.70 15.00 -0.28
CA VAL A 247 25.30 15.42 -1.64
C VAL A 247 24.86 14.23 -2.49
N LEU A 248 25.62 13.13 -2.48
CA LEU A 248 25.25 11.89 -3.17
C LEU A 248 23.90 11.34 -2.66
N ALA A 249 23.70 11.29 -1.34
CA ALA A 249 22.46 10.82 -0.74
C ALA A 249 21.27 11.70 -1.13
N THR A 250 21.45 13.01 -1.18
CA THR A 250 20.45 13.97 -1.68
C THR A 250 20.11 13.74 -3.15
N CYS A 251 21.10 13.47 -4.02
CA CYS A 251 20.85 13.15 -5.43
C CYS A 251 19.95 11.93 -5.59
N ILE A 252 20.24 10.86 -4.82
CA ILE A 252 19.45 9.62 -4.84
C ILE A 252 18.03 9.88 -4.31
N LEU A 253 17.90 10.66 -3.24
CA LEU A 253 16.61 11.06 -2.70
C LEU A 253 15.78 11.80 -3.76
N MET A 254 16.36 12.81 -4.41
CA MET A 254 15.67 13.58 -5.45
C MET A 254 15.28 12.74 -6.67
N ALA A 255 16.17 11.85 -7.13
CA ALA A 255 15.86 10.93 -8.23
C ALA A 255 14.70 9.98 -7.87
N THR A 256 14.66 9.49 -6.62
CA THR A 256 13.57 8.63 -6.12
C THR A 256 12.25 9.41 -6.03
N ILE A 257 12.27 10.62 -5.47
CA ILE A 257 11.08 11.49 -5.36
C ILE A 257 10.54 11.84 -6.75
N ASN A 258 11.40 12.19 -7.71
CA ASN A 258 10.98 12.48 -9.08
C ASN A 258 10.43 11.23 -9.80
N SER A 259 10.95 10.04 -9.50
CA SER A 259 10.38 8.79 -10.01
C SER A 259 8.96 8.54 -9.47
N ILE A 260 8.74 8.79 -8.18
CA ILE A 260 7.42 8.73 -7.54
C ILE A 260 6.48 9.78 -8.18
N ARG A 261 6.95 11.00 -8.40
CA ARG A 261 6.20 12.08 -9.07
C ARG A 261 5.70 11.66 -10.45
N VAL A 262 6.58 11.08 -11.26
CA VAL A 262 6.25 10.59 -12.61
C VAL A 262 5.20 9.48 -12.54
N TYR A 263 5.32 8.56 -11.59
CA TYR A 263 4.32 7.52 -11.37
C TYR A 263 2.96 8.10 -10.98
N ILE A 264 2.90 9.04 -10.02
CA ILE A 264 1.65 9.70 -9.63
C ILE A 264 1.00 10.38 -10.84
N ARG A 265 1.77 11.11 -11.66
CA ARG A 265 1.23 11.72 -12.87
C ARG A 265 0.60 10.69 -13.82
N LYS A 266 1.25 9.55 -14.05
CA LYS A 266 0.68 8.44 -14.84
C LYS A 266 -0.62 7.93 -14.24
N LEU A 267 -0.67 7.77 -12.92
CA LEU A 267 -1.86 7.31 -12.19
C LEU A 267 -3.06 8.24 -12.40
N TRP A 268 -2.85 9.56 -12.36
CA TRP A 268 -3.91 10.54 -12.59
C TRP A 268 -4.32 10.66 -14.06
N ILE A 269 -3.41 10.40 -15.01
CA ILE A 269 -3.76 10.24 -16.44
C ILE A 269 -4.68 9.02 -16.62
N LEU A 270 -4.36 7.87 -15.99
CA LEU A 270 -5.21 6.68 -16.06
C LEU A 270 -6.61 6.95 -15.49
N TYR A 271 -6.70 7.68 -14.37
CA TYR A 271 -7.99 8.14 -13.85
C TYR A 271 -8.69 9.07 -14.86
N GLN A 272 -8.02 10.10 -15.37
CA GLN A 272 -8.58 11.06 -16.34
C GLN A 272 -9.18 10.34 -17.56
N ASP A 273 -8.41 9.43 -18.16
CA ASP A 273 -8.78 8.65 -19.34
C ASP A 273 -9.83 7.56 -19.04
N LYS A 274 -10.26 7.42 -17.78
CA LYS A 274 -11.19 6.40 -17.28
C LYS A 274 -10.68 4.97 -17.54
N GLN A 275 -9.36 4.79 -17.49
CA GLN A 275 -8.68 3.53 -17.77
C GLN A 275 -8.30 2.80 -16.47
N GLY A 276 -9.27 2.08 -15.88
CA GLY A 276 -8.98 1.05 -14.87
C GLY A 276 -8.42 1.53 -13.53
N ILE A 277 -8.58 2.82 -13.21
CA ILE A 277 -8.27 3.41 -11.90
C ILE A 277 -9.42 4.35 -11.51
N ASP A 278 -9.92 4.20 -10.29
CA ASP A 278 -10.94 5.07 -9.72
C ASP A 278 -10.35 6.19 -8.85
N LEU A 279 -11.18 7.17 -8.51
CA LEU A 279 -10.76 8.36 -7.76
C LEU A 279 -10.11 8.02 -6.41
N HIS A 280 -10.66 7.05 -5.67
CA HIS A 280 -10.16 6.73 -4.34
C HIS A 280 -8.86 5.92 -4.39
N ALA A 281 -8.69 5.01 -5.36
CA ALA A 281 -7.41 4.36 -5.60
C ALA A 281 -6.32 5.37 -5.98
N ALA A 282 -6.62 6.31 -6.89
CA ALA A 282 -5.68 7.36 -7.28
C ALA A 282 -5.27 8.23 -6.09
N ALA A 283 -6.26 8.71 -5.32
CA ALA A 283 -6.02 9.60 -4.18
C ALA A 283 -5.29 8.92 -3.02
N ILE A 284 -5.71 7.72 -2.62
CA ILE A 284 -5.07 7.00 -1.51
C ILE A 284 -3.63 6.65 -1.85
N THR A 285 -3.36 6.14 -3.05
CA THR A 285 -1.99 5.83 -3.50
C THR A 285 -1.13 7.10 -3.56
N THR A 286 -1.67 8.21 -4.07
CA THR A 286 -0.98 9.52 -4.07
C THR A 286 -0.62 9.95 -2.66
N ASN A 287 -1.57 9.84 -1.73
CA ASN A 287 -1.38 10.27 -0.35
C ASN A 287 -0.45 9.33 0.45
N THR A 288 -0.40 8.04 0.10
CA THR A 288 0.59 7.09 0.63
C THR A 288 1.99 7.35 0.04
N ALA A 289 2.08 7.73 -1.23
CA ALA A 289 3.35 8.09 -1.86
C ALA A 289 3.99 9.34 -1.23
N ILE A 290 3.19 10.36 -0.90
CA ILE A 290 3.69 11.55 -0.18
C ILE A 290 4.19 11.16 1.22
N GLU A 291 3.49 10.27 1.92
CA GLU A 291 3.94 9.72 3.21
C GLU A 291 5.26 8.94 3.06
N MET A 292 5.45 8.18 1.99
CA MET A 292 6.72 7.51 1.71
C MET A 292 7.84 8.55 1.53
N VAL A 293 7.60 9.67 0.84
CA VAL A 293 8.57 10.76 0.68
C VAL A 293 8.91 11.42 2.02
N ARG A 294 7.93 11.62 2.91
CA ARG A 294 8.19 12.09 4.28
C ARG A 294 9.15 11.15 5.00
N ASN A 295 8.86 9.86 4.98
CA ASN A 295 9.70 8.89 5.66
C ASN A 295 11.12 8.80 5.04
N LEU A 296 11.25 8.95 3.72
CA LEU A 296 12.55 9.03 3.04
C LEU A 296 13.34 10.27 3.45
N GLN A 297 12.68 11.42 3.64
CA GLN A 297 13.31 12.64 4.14
C GLN A 297 13.77 12.46 5.58
N GLU A 298 12.93 11.91 6.46
CA GLU A 298 13.28 11.65 7.87
C GLU A 298 14.51 10.74 8.00
N ASP A 299 14.61 9.70 7.17
CA ASP A 299 15.77 8.81 7.11
C ASP A 299 17.03 9.53 6.60
N HIS A 300 16.88 10.41 5.61
CA HIS A 300 17.97 11.22 5.07
C HIS A 300 18.50 12.20 6.14
N GLU A 301 17.63 12.96 6.79
CA GLU A 301 17.97 13.89 7.87
C GLU A 301 18.60 13.17 9.07
N SER A 302 18.08 12.00 9.44
CA SER A 302 18.64 11.18 10.52
C SER A 302 20.05 10.65 10.20
N SER A 303 20.32 10.37 8.93
CA SER A 303 21.62 9.88 8.47
C SER A 303 22.68 10.98 8.36
N TYR A 304 22.24 12.23 8.16
CA TYR A 304 23.09 13.41 7.97
C TYR A 304 22.60 14.59 8.80
N PRO A 305 22.64 14.49 10.14
CA PRO A 305 22.23 15.60 10.99
C PRO A 305 23.18 16.78 10.77
N ASP A 306 22.62 17.98 10.63
CA ASP A 306 23.42 19.19 10.53
C ASP A 306 24.10 19.52 11.87
N ILE A 307 25.22 20.24 11.81
CA ILE A 307 25.97 20.73 12.96
C ILE A 307 25.11 21.71 13.78
N THR A 308 24.22 22.46 13.12
CA THR A 308 23.27 23.40 13.76
C THR A 308 22.00 22.71 14.26
N GLY A 309 21.71 21.49 13.79
CA GLY A 309 20.45 20.80 14.00
C GLY A 309 19.29 21.29 13.13
N GLU A 310 19.55 22.16 12.14
CA GLU A 310 18.55 22.61 11.16
C GLU A 310 18.07 21.44 10.28
N THR A 311 16.78 21.45 9.93
CA THR A 311 16.10 20.43 9.11
C THR A 311 15.26 21.09 8.02
N GLY A 312 14.74 20.31 7.06
CA GLY A 312 13.82 20.80 6.05
C GLY A 312 14.40 20.96 4.64
N TYR A 313 13.63 21.60 3.76
CA TYR A 313 13.88 21.63 2.32
C TYR A 313 15.23 22.23 1.94
N LEU A 314 15.57 23.42 2.47
CA LEU A 314 16.83 24.08 2.13
C LEU A 314 18.01 23.21 2.53
N GLU A 315 17.99 22.65 3.74
CA GLU A 315 19.06 21.80 4.22
C GLU A 315 19.20 20.50 3.42
N CYS A 316 18.08 19.97 2.94
CA CYS A 316 18.06 18.79 2.09
C CYS A 316 18.57 19.09 0.67
N VAL A 317 18.11 20.17 0.02
CA VAL A 317 18.16 20.30 -1.44
C VAL A 317 19.04 21.47 -1.92
N PHE A 318 19.30 22.47 -1.08
CA PHE A 318 20.01 23.69 -1.50
C PHE A 318 21.40 23.41 -2.07
N THR A 319 22.16 22.52 -1.43
CA THR A 319 23.52 22.16 -1.91
C THR A 319 23.46 21.52 -3.30
N TYR A 320 22.45 20.69 -3.56
CA TYR A 320 22.24 20.09 -4.88
C TYR A 320 21.89 21.14 -5.94
N CYS A 321 20.95 22.04 -5.63
CA CYS A 321 20.57 23.14 -6.54
C CYS A 321 21.76 24.04 -6.88
N TYR A 322 22.52 24.44 -5.86
CA TYR A 322 23.67 25.31 -6.00
C TYR A 322 24.73 24.70 -6.93
N LEU A 323 25.09 23.43 -6.71
CA LEU A 323 26.04 22.72 -7.56
C LEU A 323 25.51 22.56 -9.00
N SER A 324 24.22 22.27 -9.16
CA SER A 324 23.60 22.12 -10.48
C SER A 324 23.54 23.44 -11.27
N CYS A 325 23.39 24.59 -10.59
CA CYS A 325 23.42 25.91 -11.24
C CYS A 325 24.86 26.30 -11.61
N LEU A 326 25.81 26.10 -10.69
CA LEU A 326 27.23 26.35 -10.94
C LEU A 326 27.75 25.58 -12.16
N ALA A 327 27.32 24.32 -12.32
CA ALA A 327 27.63 23.49 -13.49
C ALA A 327 27.31 24.15 -14.83
N ARG A 328 26.26 24.97 -14.84
CA ARG A 328 25.80 25.69 -16.04
C ARG A 328 26.39 27.09 -16.17
N GLY A 329 27.30 27.46 -15.27
CA GLY A 329 27.85 28.82 -15.16
C GLY A 329 26.82 29.84 -14.66
N GLU A 330 25.75 29.38 -14.02
CA GLU A 330 24.63 30.20 -13.58
C GLU A 330 24.64 30.37 -12.05
N ASP A 331 24.28 31.56 -11.56
CA ASP A 331 24.14 31.83 -10.14
C ASP A 331 22.70 31.51 -9.68
N VAL A 332 22.58 30.63 -8.67
CA VAL A 332 21.28 30.26 -8.08
C VAL A 332 20.57 31.43 -7.42
N PHE A 333 21.33 32.45 -6.98
CA PHE A 333 20.80 33.64 -6.31
C PHE A 333 20.49 34.78 -7.27
N HIS A 334 20.93 34.69 -8.52
CA HIS A 334 20.60 35.71 -9.51
C HIS A 334 19.08 35.81 -9.70
N ARG A 335 18.57 37.03 -9.82
CA ARG A 335 17.17 37.32 -10.09
C ARG A 335 17.13 38.36 -11.20
N GLU A 336 16.52 37.99 -12.32
CA GLU A 336 16.33 38.90 -13.45
C GLU A 336 15.37 40.04 -13.08
N GLN A 337 14.30 39.72 -12.34
CA GLN A 337 13.36 40.68 -11.75
C GLN A 337 13.28 40.52 -10.24
N SER A 338 13.00 41.60 -9.51
CA SER A 338 13.00 41.60 -8.03
C SER A 338 11.93 40.70 -7.40
N ASP A 339 10.89 40.37 -8.16
CA ASP A 339 9.76 39.53 -7.79
C ASP A 339 9.90 38.07 -8.25
N ASP A 340 10.97 37.72 -8.99
CA ASP A 340 11.24 36.34 -9.39
C ASP A 340 11.60 35.48 -8.15
N PHE A 341 10.96 34.31 -7.96
CA PHE A 341 11.35 33.41 -6.87
C PHE A 341 12.67 32.70 -7.10
N VAL A 342 13.01 32.45 -8.36
CA VAL A 342 14.17 31.66 -8.78
C VAL A 342 14.86 32.34 -9.96
N ASN A 343 16.12 32.00 -10.21
CA ASN A 343 16.78 32.41 -11.44
C ASN A 343 16.07 31.75 -12.64
N ILE A 344 15.48 32.57 -13.52
CA ILE A 344 14.69 32.10 -14.68
C ILE A 344 15.56 31.34 -15.69
N ALA A 345 16.85 31.68 -15.81
CA ALA A 345 17.82 30.97 -16.66
C ALA A 345 18.00 29.49 -16.28
N VAL A 346 17.74 29.13 -15.01
CA VAL A 346 17.83 27.76 -14.48
C VAL A 346 16.48 27.27 -13.94
N TYR A 347 15.38 27.76 -14.50
CA TYR A 347 14.03 27.38 -14.09
C TYR A 347 13.80 25.86 -14.14
N ASP A 348 14.34 25.16 -15.14
CA ASP A 348 14.22 23.71 -15.27
C ASP A 348 14.83 22.97 -14.08
N ILE A 349 16.03 23.38 -13.62
CA ILE A 349 16.65 22.84 -12.38
C ILE A 349 15.77 23.18 -11.19
N ALA A 350 15.38 24.45 -11.05
CA ALA A 350 14.54 24.92 -9.95
C ALA A 350 13.20 24.18 -9.88
N HIS A 351 12.66 23.76 -11.01
CA HIS A 351 11.41 23.02 -11.12
C HIS A 351 11.58 21.51 -10.85
N GLU A 352 12.71 20.93 -11.24
CA GLU A 352 13.06 19.54 -10.96
C GLU A 352 13.20 19.28 -9.45
N VAL A 353 13.70 20.28 -8.74
CA VAL A 353 13.95 20.25 -7.29
C VAL A 353 12.83 20.86 -6.46
N PHE A 354 11.78 21.40 -7.10
CA PHE A 354 10.63 22.04 -6.46
C PHE A 354 10.96 23.36 -5.71
N ALA A 355 12.04 24.05 -6.09
CA ALA A 355 12.41 25.33 -5.49
C ALA A 355 11.35 26.41 -5.72
N ASP A 356 10.73 26.43 -6.89
CA ASP A 356 9.60 27.30 -7.20
C ASP A 356 8.46 27.14 -6.18
N THR A 357 8.10 25.89 -5.90
CA THR A 357 7.03 25.51 -4.99
C THR A 357 7.40 25.78 -3.54
N TYR A 358 8.66 25.56 -3.16
CA TYR A 358 9.19 25.90 -1.83
C TYR A 358 9.04 27.39 -1.54
N TRP A 359 9.45 28.26 -2.47
CA TRP A 359 9.38 29.70 -2.26
C TRP A 359 7.93 30.19 -2.15
N MET A 360 7.01 29.62 -2.94
CA MET A 360 5.57 29.88 -2.78
C MET A 360 5.12 29.53 -1.36
N LEU A 361 5.37 28.30 -0.88
CA LEU A 361 5.00 27.89 0.48
C LEU A 361 5.67 28.75 1.58
N ASN A 362 6.90 29.20 1.35
CA ASN A 362 7.63 30.07 2.28
C ASN A 362 7.03 31.49 2.35
N GLU A 363 6.42 31.98 1.29
CA GLU A 363 5.62 33.19 1.39
C GLU A 363 4.32 32.96 2.13
N LEU A 364 3.62 31.86 1.84
CA LEU A 364 2.37 31.48 2.50
C LEU A 364 2.56 31.27 4.01
N SER A 365 3.67 30.66 4.42
CA SER A 365 3.97 30.36 5.84
C SER A 365 4.08 31.61 6.70
N LYS A 366 4.56 32.74 6.15
CA LYS A 366 4.71 34.01 6.88
C LYS A 366 3.37 34.58 7.34
N GLY A 367 2.28 34.22 6.68
CA GLY A 367 0.94 34.66 7.03
C GLY A 367 0.16 33.68 7.91
N VAL A 368 0.73 32.51 8.24
CA VAL A 368 0.03 31.51 9.05
C VAL A 368 -0.03 31.95 10.51
N GLU A 369 -1.22 32.39 10.94
CA GLU A 369 -1.55 32.61 12.34
C GLU A 369 -2.41 31.46 12.87
N VAL A 370 -2.08 30.94 14.06
CA VAL A 370 -2.79 29.80 14.67
C VAL A 370 -4.26 30.16 14.92
N GLY A 371 -5.17 29.43 14.28
CA GLY A 371 -6.61 29.59 14.48
C GLY A 371 -7.27 30.65 13.58
N SER A 372 -6.52 31.27 12.67
CA SER A 372 -7.03 32.24 11.69
C SER A 372 -7.12 31.60 10.30
N ILE A 373 -8.15 31.99 9.54
CA ILE A 373 -8.26 31.65 8.12
C ILE A 373 -7.36 32.62 7.35
N TRP A 374 -6.43 32.10 6.57
CA TRP A 374 -5.51 32.94 5.83
C TRP A 374 -6.01 33.19 4.41
N HIS A 375 -5.88 34.43 3.92
CA HIS A 375 -6.32 34.84 2.59
C HIS A 375 -5.14 35.36 1.77
N ALA A 376 -4.74 34.61 0.75
CA ALA A 376 -3.71 35.05 -0.18
C ALA A 376 -4.21 36.25 -0.99
N GLY A 377 -3.53 37.39 -0.94
CA GLY A 377 -3.86 38.52 -1.82
C GLY A 377 -3.81 38.12 -3.31
N ILE A 378 -2.83 37.30 -3.68
CA ILE A 378 -2.65 36.79 -5.04
C ILE A 378 -3.71 35.79 -5.50
N ALA A 379 -4.44 35.15 -4.57
CA ALA A 379 -5.54 34.26 -4.93
C ALA A 379 -6.68 35.01 -5.66
N LYS A 380 -6.73 36.34 -5.54
CA LYS A 380 -7.69 37.22 -6.20
C LYS A 380 -7.34 37.56 -7.66
N GLU A 381 -6.15 37.20 -8.14
CA GLU A 381 -5.76 37.46 -9.53
C GLU A 381 -6.48 36.52 -10.51
N ASP A 382 -6.74 37.02 -11.72
CA ASP A 382 -7.31 36.23 -12.81
C ASP A 382 -6.29 35.24 -13.37
N LEU A 383 -6.71 33.98 -13.48
CA LEU A 383 -5.93 32.92 -14.10
C LEU A 383 -6.11 32.98 -15.62
N ASP A 384 -5.01 33.12 -16.37
CA ASP A 384 -5.08 33.02 -17.84
C ASP A 384 -5.39 31.58 -18.24
N SER A 385 -6.62 31.35 -18.68
CA SER A 385 -7.09 30.05 -19.18
C SER A 385 -7.00 29.92 -20.71
N SER A 386 -6.58 30.96 -21.42
CA SER A 386 -6.52 30.98 -22.88
C SER A 386 -5.29 30.25 -23.44
N THR A 387 -4.21 30.19 -22.66
CA THR A 387 -2.96 29.50 -23.02
C THR A 387 -2.79 28.24 -22.18
N SER A 388 -2.44 27.12 -22.81
CA SER A 388 -2.06 25.90 -22.11
C SER A 388 -0.88 26.15 -21.18
N TRP A 389 -0.96 25.69 -19.93
CA TRP A 389 0.12 25.86 -18.95
C TRP A 389 1.46 25.32 -19.47
N PHE A 390 1.47 24.25 -20.27
CA PHE A 390 2.71 23.67 -20.81
C PHE A 390 3.44 24.62 -21.77
N ASP A 391 2.70 25.48 -22.46
CA ASP A 391 3.21 26.41 -23.49
C ASP A 391 3.59 27.78 -22.92
N LYS A 392 3.26 28.03 -21.64
CA LYS A 392 3.55 29.29 -20.94
C LYS A 392 5.05 29.47 -20.64
N SER A 393 5.46 30.74 -20.53
CA SER A 393 6.79 31.11 -20.05
C SER A 393 7.00 30.63 -18.60
N PRO A 394 8.25 30.44 -18.14
CA PRO A 394 8.54 30.10 -16.75
C PRO A 394 7.86 31.01 -15.72
N ARG A 395 7.85 32.32 -15.96
CA ARG A 395 7.21 33.31 -15.09
C ARG A 395 5.70 33.14 -15.03
N ASP A 396 5.06 32.98 -16.19
CA ASP A 396 3.60 32.80 -16.25
C ASP A 396 3.19 31.49 -15.59
N LYS A 397 3.99 30.42 -15.77
CA LYS A 397 3.79 29.14 -15.07
C LYS A 397 3.81 29.30 -13.56
N MET A 398 4.82 30.00 -13.03
CA MET A 398 4.96 30.24 -11.59
C MET A 398 3.85 31.14 -11.04
N ARG A 399 3.43 32.14 -11.82
CA ARG A 399 2.32 33.02 -11.45
C ARG A 399 1.01 32.25 -11.34
N ASP A 400 0.67 31.45 -12.35
CA ASP A 400 -0.50 30.57 -12.33
C ASP A 400 -0.48 29.65 -11.10
N ASP A 401 0.66 29.01 -10.85
CA ASP A 401 0.83 28.08 -9.73
C ASP A 401 0.63 28.76 -8.38
N ARG A 402 1.12 30.00 -8.24
CA ARG A 402 0.96 30.81 -7.04
C ARG A 402 -0.50 31.18 -6.80
N ILE A 403 -1.27 31.48 -7.85
CA ILE A 403 -2.72 31.74 -7.74
C ILE A 403 -3.45 30.48 -7.28
N VAL A 404 -3.21 29.34 -7.95
CA VAL A 404 -3.88 28.07 -7.67
C VAL A 404 -3.56 27.57 -6.26
N LEU A 405 -2.28 27.55 -5.87
CA LEU A 405 -1.88 27.13 -4.53
C LEU A 405 -2.38 28.10 -3.46
N GLY A 406 -2.37 29.41 -3.73
CA GLY A 406 -2.88 30.43 -2.82
C GLY A 406 -4.38 30.27 -2.53
N ARG A 407 -5.21 29.96 -3.55
CA ARG A 407 -6.65 29.68 -3.39
C ARG A 407 -6.87 28.44 -2.54
N ALA A 408 -6.18 27.35 -2.84
CA ALA A 408 -6.26 26.11 -2.08
C ALA A 408 -5.82 26.29 -0.61
N PHE A 409 -4.76 27.05 -0.36
CA PHE A 409 -4.23 27.30 0.98
C PHE A 409 -5.27 27.96 1.90
N THR A 410 -6.07 28.90 1.38
CA THR A 410 -7.19 29.48 2.13
C THR A 410 -8.18 28.43 2.60
N GLY A 411 -8.63 27.54 1.72
CA GLY A 411 -9.54 26.45 2.10
C GLY A 411 -8.92 25.46 3.08
N LEU A 412 -7.63 25.11 2.89
CA LEU A 412 -6.91 24.21 3.80
C LEU A 412 -6.78 24.80 5.21
N THR A 413 -6.46 26.10 5.34
CA THR A 413 -6.40 26.74 6.66
C THR A 413 -7.76 26.79 7.36
N ALA A 414 -8.86 26.93 6.61
CA ALA A 414 -10.21 26.85 7.15
C ALA A 414 -10.58 25.46 7.67
N LEU A 415 -9.94 24.38 7.19
CA LEU A 415 -10.15 23.03 7.68
C LEU A 415 -9.41 22.72 8.99
N ILE A 416 -8.31 23.41 9.31
CA ILE A 416 -7.47 23.14 10.49
C ILE A 416 -8.26 23.14 11.82
N PRO A 417 -9.18 24.08 12.09
CA PRO A 417 -9.95 24.09 13.34
C PRO A 417 -10.90 22.88 13.49
N LEU A 418 -11.26 22.22 12.38
CA LEU A 418 -12.21 21.12 12.37
C LEU A 418 -11.52 19.81 12.75
N LYS A 419 -11.66 19.42 14.03
CA LYS A 419 -11.10 18.16 14.54
C LYS A 419 -11.87 16.95 14.02
N GLY A 420 -11.15 15.85 13.79
CA GLY A 420 -11.72 14.54 13.44
C GLY A 420 -11.98 14.33 11.95
N LEU A 421 -11.58 15.28 11.09
CA LEU A 421 -11.64 15.11 9.64
C LEU A 421 -10.45 14.26 9.14
N PRO A 422 -10.68 13.37 8.16
CA PRO A 422 -9.59 12.74 7.43
C PRO A 422 -8.72 13.79 6.73
N ALA A 423 -7.47 13.91 7.14
CA ALA A 423 -6.49 14.79 6.50
C ALA A 423 -5.66 14.03 5.47
N ASP A 424 -5.46 14.63 4.30
CA ASP A 424 -4.37 14.24 3.40
C ASP A 424 -3.04 14.83 3.90
N GLU A 425 -1.92 14.42 3.28
CA GLU A 425 -0.60 14.91 3.69
C GLU A 425 -0.43 16.41 3.41
N LEU A 426 -1.11 16.98 2.41
CA LEU A 426 -1.05 18.43 2.17
C LEU A 426 -1.71 19.21 3.31
N LEU A 427 -2.95 18.85 3.69
CA LEU A 427 -3.64 19.45 4.84
C LEU A 427 -2.84 19.26 6.13
N ARG A 428 -2.25 18.08 6.34
CA ARG A 428 -1.36 17.81 7.47
C ARG A 428 -0.16 18.74 7.48
N GLY A 429 0.52 18.90 6.35
CA GLY A 429 1.68 19.78 6.26
C GLY A 429 1.31 21.23 6.52
N VAL A 430 0.19 21.72 5.96
CA VAL A 430 -0.32 23.07 6.26
C VAL A 430 -0.68 23.24 7.74
N GLN A 431 -1.21 22.20 8.39
CA GLN A 431 -1.47 22.20 9.84
C GLN A 431 -0.19 22.26 10.67
N GLU A 432 0.92 21.68 10.19
CA GLU A 432 2.20 21.64 10.89
C GLU A 432 3.08 22.88 10.63
N MET A 433 2.79 23.63 9.56
CA MET A 433 3.47 24.89 9.19
C MET A 433 3.34 25.96 10.27
N ALA A 434 4.41 26.72 10.47
CA ALA A 434 4.43 27.93 11.29
C ALA A 434 5.50 28.89 10.76
N PRO A 435 5.40 30.21 11.02
CA PRO A 435 6.36 31.21 10.52
C PRO A 435 7.82 30.92 10.86
N ASP A 436 8.08 30.40 12.08
CA ASP A 436 9.43 30.14 12.59
C ASP A 436 9.90 28.69 12.39
N LYS A 437 9.13 27.87 11.66
CA LYS A 437 9.47 26.46 11.41
C LYS A 437 10.00 26.27 9.99
N PRO A 438 11.01 25.39 9.81
CA PRO A 438 11.45 25.05 8.46
C PRO A 438 10.33 24.33 7.69
N ILE A 439 10.23 24.61 6.40
CA ILE A 439 9.33 23.88 5.50
C ILE A 439 10.06 22.62 5.04
N HIS A 440 9.45 21.45 5.28
CA HIS A 440 10.03 20.16 4.92
C HIS A 440 9.85 19.83 3.44
N LEU A 441 10.81 19.11 2.86
CA LEU A 441 10.79 18.68 1.45
C LEU A 441 9.53 17.89 1.09
N TRP A 442 9.04 17.02 1.98
CA TRP A 442 7.83 16.23 1.74
C TRP A 442 6.56 17.10 1.60
N LEU A 443 6.51 18.25 2.27
CA LEU A 443 5.40 19.20 2.14
C LEU A 443 5.51 19.99 0.83
N VAL A 444 6.73 20.40 0.46
CA VAL A 444 6.98 20.99 -0.86
C VAL A 444 6.55 20.01 -1.96
N PHE A 445 6.89 18.73 -1.81
CA PHE A 445 6.45 17.67 -2.69
C PHE A 445 4.92 17.51 -2.71
N ALA A 446 4.25 17.54 -1.55
CA ALA A 446 2.78 17.46 -1.47
C ALA A 446 2.10 18.61 -2.24
N ALA A 447 2.55 19.85 -2.04
CA ALA A 447 2.03 21.01 -2.76
C ALA A 447 2.32 20.93 -4.27
N ARG A 448 3.49 20.39 -4.62
CA ARG A 448 3.86 20.15 -6.03
C ARG A 448 2.94 19.13 -6.70
N ILE A 449 2.65 18.02 -6.00
CA ILE A 449 1.74 16.99 -6.49
C ILE A 449 0.32 17.55 -6.65
N PHE A 450 -0.15 18.37 -5.72
CA PHE A 450 -1.42 19.08 -5.86
C PHE A 450 -1.51 19.87 -7.18
N LEU A 451 -0.48 20.67 -7.49
CA LEU A 451 -0.39 21.42 -8.74
C LEU A 451 -0.29 20.50 -9.98
N ASP A 452 0.52 19.44 -9.92
CA ASP A 452 0.67 18.51 -11.04
C ASP A 452 -0.63 17.75 -11.34
N VAL A 453 -1.40 17.35 -10.31
CA VAL A 453 -2.72 16.72 -10.46
C VAL A 453 -3.72 17.70 -11.07
N HIS A 454 -3.73 18.95 -10.60
CA HIS A 454 -4.60 20.00 -11.13
C HIS A 454 -4.40 20.17 -12.64
N ARG A 455 -3.13 20.22 -13.09
CA ARG A 455 -2.80 20.34 -14.51
C ARG A 455 -3.04 19.08 -15.32
N THR A 456 -2.85 17.92 -14.70
CA THR A 456 -3.12 16.63 -15.35
C THR A 456 -4.60 16.53 -15.69
N LEU A 457 -5.49 16.84 -14.74
CA LEU A 457 -6.93 16.80 -14.98
C LEU A 457 -7.43 17.92 -15.89
N GLY A 458 -6.85 19.13 -15.78
CA GLY A 458 -7.20 20.25 -16.65
C GLY A 458 -8.71 20.51 -16.70
N PRO A 459 -9.39 20.38 -17.85
CA PRO A 459 -10.84 20.55 -17.95
C PRO A 459 -11.67 19.61 -17.06
N ASP A 460 -11.14 18.42 -16.73
CA ASP A 460 -11.82 17.41 -15.92
C ASP A 460 -11.65 17.63 -14.40
N LEU A 461 -11.03 18.73 -13.97
CA LEU A 461 -10.73 19.01 -12.56
C LEU A 461 -11.95 18.96 -11.64
N ARG A 462 -13.13 19.33 -12.15
CA ARG A 462 -14.39 19.33 -11.39
C ARG A 462 -14.96 17.94 -11.14
N ARG A 463 -14.61 16.94 -11.98
CA ARG A 463 -15.18 15.58 -11.95
C ARG A 463 -14.96 14.87 -10.59
N PRO A 464 -13.75 14.88 -9.98
CA PRO A 464 -13.53 14.36 -8.63
C PRO A 464 -14.53 14.84 -7.57
N TYR A 465 -14.85 16.13 -7.57
CA TYR A 465 -15.82 16.71 -6.65
C TYR A 465 -17.24 16.21 -6.92
N GLU A 466 -17.64 16.11 -8.19
CA GLU A 466 -18.96 15.60 -8.57
C GLU A 466 -19.12 14.13 -8.18
N GLU A 467 -18.06 13.32 -8.37
CA GLU A 467 -17.98 11.93 -7.93
C GLU A 467 -18.11 11.80 -6.40
N LEU A 468 -17.41 12.65 -5.63
CA LEU A 468 -17.53 12.73 -4.18
C LEU A 468 -18.96 13.04 -3.74
N GLN A 469 -19.56 14.11 -4.28
CA GLN A 469 -20.92 14.54 -3.95
C GLN A 469 -21.96 13.47 -4.30
N LYS A 470 -21.84 12.85 -5.48
CA LYS A 470 -22.71 11.75 -5.91
C LYS A 470 -22.61 10.57 -4.95
N GLY A 471 -21.39 10.17 -4.58
CA GLY A 471 -21.13 9.10 -3.62
C GLY A 471 -21.71 9.39 -2.24
N ALA A 472 -21.46 10.57 -1.68
CA ALA A 472 -21.93 10.97 -0.36
C ALA A 472 -23.47 11.04 -0.29
N ARG A 473 -24.13 11.64 -1.29
CA ARG A 473 -25.61 11.70 -1.36
C ARG A 473 -26.23 10.32 -1.48
N TYR A 474 -25.63 9.43 -2.25
CA TYR A 474 -26.08 8.04 -2.34
C TYR A 474 -26.01 7.33 -0.98
N ILE A 475 -24.85 7.40 -0.32
CA ILE A 475 -24.64 6.78 1.00
C ILE A 475 -25.65 7.35 2.01
N LYS A 476 -25.78 8.67 2.07
CA LYS A 476 -26.73 9.35 2.95
C LYS A 476 -28.17 8.87 2.70
N ALA A 477 -28.61 8.85 1.45
CA ALA A 477 -29.95 8.40 1.10
C ALA A 477 -30.21 6.95 1.54
N SER A 478 -29.23 6.05 1.40
CA SER A 478 -29.40 4.66 1.84
C SER A 478 -29.44 4.54 3.36
N LEU A 479 -28.65 5.33 4.10
CA LEU A 479 -28.72 5.42 5.56
C LEU A 479 -30.09 5.95 6.02
N ASP A 480 -30.55 7.07 5.47
CA ASP A 480 -31.86 7.68 5.77
C ASP A 480 -33.00 6.68 5.54
N GLN A 481 -33.01 6.03 4.36
CA GLN A 481 -34.03 5.04 4.01
C GLN A 481 -34.01 3.84 4.98
N THR A 482 -32.84 3.42 5.45
CA THR A 482 -32.71 2.34 6.43
C THR A 482 -33.27 2.76 7.78
N ILE A 483 -32.86 3.93 8.29
CA ILE A 483 -33.35 4.45 9.57
C ILE A 483 -34.88 4.57 9.55
N ALA A 484 -35.44 5.16 8.48
CA ALA A 484 -36.89 5.33 8.32
C ALA A 484 -37.62 3.98 8.14
N PHE A 485 -37.01 3.01 7.47
CA PHE A 485 -37.57 1.67 7.29
C PHE A 485 -37.67 0.93 8.63
N HIS A 486 -36.59 0.95 9.43
CA HIS A 486 -36.54 0.22 10.70
C HIS A 486 -37.30 0.89 11.83
N ALA A 487 -37.54 2.20 11.77
CA ALA A 487 -38.43 2.89 12.71
C ALA A 487 -39.88 2.35 12.69
N LYS A 488 -40.29 1.69 11.60
CA LYS A 488 -41.64 1.11 11.43
C LYS A 488 -41.73 -0.37 11.84
N LEU A 489 -40.60 -1.01 12.13
CA LEU A 489 -40.53 -2.42 12.46
C LEU A 489 -40.52 -2.63 13.97
N PRO A 490 -41.03 -3.77 14.47
CA PRO A 490 -40.95 -4.09 15.89
C PRO A 490 -39.48 -4.23 16.34
N PRO A 491 -39.17 -4.02 17.63
CA PRO A 491 -37.79 -4.08 18.15
C PRO A 491 -37.11 -5.43 17.87
N ASN A 492 -35.88 -5.41 17.36
CA ASN A 492 -35.05 -6.61 17.21
C ASN A 492 -34.34 -6.90 18.53
N ILE A 493 -34.56 -8.07 19.13
CA ILE A 493 -33.87 -8.50 20.36
C ILE A 493 -32.34 -8.57 20.17
N ARG A 494 -31.87 -8.79 18.93
CA ARG A 494 -30.44 -8.81 18.56
C ARG A 494 -29.85 -7.43 18.26
N MET A 495 -30.67 -6.39 18.14
CA MET A 495 -30.17 -5.02 18.01
C MET A 495 -30.18 -4.33 19.36
N ASN A 496 -29.17 -3.49 19.59
CA ASN A 496 -29.26 -2.49 20.66
C ASN A 496 -29.48 -1.09 20.04
N VAL A 497 -29.81 -0.13 20.91
CA VAL A 497 -29.99 1.28 20.52
C VAL A 497 -28.75 1.84 19.80
N LYS A 498 -27.54 1.41 20.24
CA LYS A 498 -26.26 1.87 19.68
C LYS A 498 -26.05 1.49 18.20
N ASP A 499 -26.72 0.48 17.68
CA ASP A 499 -26.60 0.11 16.26
C ASP A 499 -27.36 1.08 15.35
N ILE A 500 -28.50 1.62 15.81
CA ILE A 500 -29.24 2.69 15.10
C ILE A 500 -28.50 4.03 15.27
N ASP A 501 -27.98 4.31 16.48
CA ASP A 501 -27.17 5.50 16.75
C ASP A 501 -25.95 5.55 15.81
N ALA A 502 -25.30 4.40 15.55
CA ALA A 502 -24.16 4.33 14.64
C ALA A 502 -24.53 4.69 13.19
N LEU A 503 -25.71 4.28 12.70
CA LEU A 503 -26.20 4.68 11.38
C LEU A 503 -26.46 6.19 11.33
N GLN A 504 -27.07 6.75 12.38
CA GLN A 504 -27.33 8.20 12.48
C GLN A 504 -26.03 9.01 12.56
N GLN A 505 -25.07 8.59 13.38
CA GLN A 505 -23.76 9.24 13.49
C GLN A 505 -23.02 9.23 12.16
N THR A 506 -23.03 8.09 11.45
CA THR A 506 -22.41 8.00 10.11
C THR A 506 -23.10 8.93 9.12
N ASN A 507 -24.44 9.01 9.17
CA ASN A 507 -25.25 9.86 8.30
C ASN A 507 -24.95 11.35 8.51
N GLU A 508 -24.97 11.80 9.78
CA GLU A 508 -24.64 13.19 10.14
C GLU A 508 -23.19 13.54 9.82
N ALA A 509 -22.23 12.62 10.05
CA ALA A 509 -20.83 12.84 9.70
C ALA A 509 -20.66 13.06 8.19
N ILE A 510 -21.27 12.23 7.34
CA ILE A 510 -21.19 12.38 5.87
C ILE A 510 -21.85 13.68 5.41
N LYS A 511 -22.99 14.03 6.01
CA LYS A 511 -23.67 15.29 5.70
C LYS A 511 -22.76 16.48 6.04
N PHE A 512 -22.28 16.53 7.27
CA PHE A 512 -21.47 17.62 7.80
C PHE A 512 -20.13 17.75 7.07
N TRP A 513 -19.43 16.63 6.80
CA TRP A 513 -18.09 16.69 6.20
C TRP A 513 -18.10 16.93 4.69
N ILE A 514 -19.09 16.42 3.97
CA ILE A 514 -19.03 16.35 2.51
C ILE A 514 -20.16 17.12 1.84
N ILE A 515 -21.41 16.92 2.27
CA ILE A 515 -22.57 17.46 1.54
C ILE A 515 -22.77 18.94 1.86
N ASP A 516 -22.57 19.31 3.13
CA ASP A 516 -22.65 20.70 3.56
C ASP A 516 -21.32 21.41 3.26
N ASP A 517 -21.41 22.64 2.78
CA ASP A 517 -20.23 23.45 2.43
C ASP A 517 -19.76 24.29 3.62
N LEU A 518 -19.22 23.59 4.62
CA LEU A 518 -18.70 24.24 5.83
C LEU A 518 -17.54 25.18 5.52
N ILE A 519 -16.72 24.84 4.52
CA ILE A 519 -15.54 25.61 4.14
C ILE A 519 -15.99 26.96 3.56
N ASP A 520 -16.95 26.96 2.64
CA ASP A 520 -17.57 28.19 2.15
C ASP A 520 -18.17 29.02 3.28
N THR A 521 -18.91 28.38 4.19
CA THR A 521 -19.50 29.07 5.35
C THR A 521 -18.43 29.76 6.20
N MET A 522 -17.28 29.11 6.44
CA MET A 522 -16.18 29.65 7.23
C MET A 522 -15.40 30.74 6.49
N VAL A 523 -15.15 30.55 5.19
CA VAL A 523 -14.33 31.46 4.37
C VAL A 523 -15.10 32.70 3.92
N ASN A 524 -16.37 32.52 3.53
CA ASN A 524 -17.22 33.56 2.98
C ASN A 524 -18.23 34.13 3.99
N GLY A 525 -18.44 33.49 5.15
CA GLY A 525 -19.46 33.91 6.14
C GLY A 525 -19.31 35.31 6.70
N HIS A 526 -18.10 35.89 6.65
CA HIS A 526 -17.82 37.27 7.07
C HIS A 526 -17.69 38.26 5.91
N ARG A 527 -17.79 37.80 4.65
CA ARG A 527 -17.61 38.65 3.45
C ARG A 527 -18.95 39.21 2.99
N THR A 528 -19.08 40.53 3.02
CA THR A 528 -20.30 41.26 2.63
C THR A 528 -20.37 41.55 1.13
N GLU A 529 -19.23 41.65 0.45
CA GLU A 529 -19.15 41.98 -0.98
C GLU A 529 -19.08 40.71 -1.84
N ALA A 530 -19.87 40.67 -2.93
CA ALA A 530 -20.01 39.49 -3.78
C ALA A 530 -18.73 39.18 -4.57
N GLU A 531 -17.98 40.21 -4.98
CA GLU A 531 -16.72 40.09 -5.73
C GLU A 531 -15.59 39.48 -4.89
N GLU A 532 -15.73 39.50 -3.56
CA GLU A 532 -14.76 38.90 -2.66
C GLU A 532 -15.09 37.46 -2.31
N ARG A 533 -16.25 36.91 -2.69
CA ARG A 533 -16.61 35.55 -2.31
C ARG A 533 -15.94 34.53 -3.22
N LEU A 534 -15.32 33.50 -2.62
CA LEU A 534 -14.92 32.31 -3.37
C LEU A 534 -16.17 31.57 -3.86
N GLU A 535 -16.02 30.76 -4.90
CA GLU A 535 -17.11 29.91 -5.37
C GLU A 535 -17.53 28.89 -4.30
N THR A 536 -18.78 28.45 -4.36
CA THR A 536 -19.24 27.37 -3.48
C THR A 536 -18.41 26.11 -3.73
N HIS A 537 -17.95 25.45 -2.68
CA HIS A 537 -17.10 24.27 -2.66
C HIS A 537 -15.75 24.46 -3.38
N ASP A 538 -15.24 25.69 -3.48
CA ASP A 538 -14.03 26.02 -4.24
C ASP A 538 -12.85 25.10 -3.91
N LEU A 539 -12.54 24.90 -2.62
CA LEU A 539 -11.45 24.01 -2.21
C LEU A 539 -11.63 22.58 -2.74
N MET A 540 -12.84 22.03 -2.61
CA MET A 540 -13.11 20.65 -3.00
C MET A 540 -13.09 20.51 -4.52
N GLN A 541 -13.57 21.52 -5.26
CA GLN A 541 -13.47 21.55 -6.72
C GLN A 541 -12.02 21.61 -7.21
N GLN A 542 -11.11 22.20 -6.42
CA GLN A 542 -9.69 22.31 -6.77
C GLN A 542 -8.80 21.21 -6.18
N ASN A 543 -9.29 20.39 -5.24
CA ASN A 543 -8.50 19.37 -4.55
C ASN A 543 -8.99 17.93 -4.81
N PRO A 544 -8.62 17.33 -5.95
CA PRO A 544 -8.96 15.94 -6.31
C PRO A 544 -8.47 14.88 -5.31
N VAL A 545 -7.28 15.08 -4.74
CA VAL A 545 -6.69 14.11 -3.78
C VAL A 545 -7.54 14.06 -2.53
N LEU A 546 -7.85 15.21 -1.93
CA LEU A 546 -8.71 15.29 -0.75
C LEU A 546 -10.11 14.74 -1.05
N CYS A 547 -10.67 15.01 -2.24
CA CYS A 547 -11.95 14.42 -2.66
C CYS A 547 -11.92 12.89 -2.63
N GLY A 548 -10.88 12.27 -3.18
CA GLY A 548 -10.77 10.81 -3.20
C GLY A 548 -10.51 10.21 -1.81
N VAL A 549 -9.74 10.87 -0.95
CA VAL A 549 -9.54 10.46 0.46
C VAL A 549 -10.85 10.49 1.23
N TRP A 550 -11.66 11.56 1.06
CA TRP A 550 -12.95 11.68 1.73
C TRP A 550 -13.99 10.70 1.18
N LEU A 551 -13.99 10.45 -0.13
CA LEU A 551 -14.85 9.44 -0.73
C LEU A 551 -14.52 8.03 -0.22
N PHE A 552 -13.22 7.69 -0.14
CA PHE A 552 -12.76 6.46 0.49
C PHE A 552 -13.27 6.33 1.92
N GLY A 553 -13.09 7.38 2.73
CA GLY A 553 -13.54 7.43 4.12
C GLY A 553 -15.04 7.20 4.27
N ALA A 554 -15.85 7.92 3.47
CA ALA A 554 -17.31 7.78 3.47
C ALA A 554 -17.76 6.35 3.11
N ARG A 555 -17.14 5.75 2.08
CA ARG A 555 -17.43 4.36 1.68
C ARG A 555 -17.02 3.36 2.75
N TYR A 556 -15.85 3.54 3.35
CA TYR A 556 -15.38 2.65 4.41
C TYR A 556 -16.28 2.70 5.65
N MET A 557 -16.68 3.91 6.09
CA MET A 557 -17.64 4.09 7.18
C MET A 557 -19.00 3.46 6.83
N MET A 558 -19.49 3.66 5.62
CA MET A 558 -20.71 3.00 5.14
C MET A 558 -20.59 1.48 5.26
N GLN A 559 -19.53 0.86 4.73
CA GLN A 559 -19.38 -0.59 4.75
C GLN A 559 -19.29 -1.17 6.16
N THR A 560 -18.47 -0.56 7.02
CA THR A 560 -18.27 -1.04 8.40
C THR A 560 -19.55 -0.94 9.22
N THR A 561 -20.25 0.20 9.15
CA THR A 561 -21.53 0.40 9.84
C THR A 561 -22.63 -0.49 9.25
N SER A 562 -22.72 -0.61 7.93
CA SER A 562 -23.73 -1.42 7.24
C SER A 562 -23.59 -2.90 7.57
N LEU A 563 -22.38 -3.45 7.48
CA LEU A 563 -22.14 -4.86 7.79
C LEU A 563 -22.46 -5.15 9.25
N LYS A 564 -22.06 -4.30 10.19
CA LYS A 564 -22.42 -4.46 11.60
C LYS A 564 -23.95 -4.51 11.78
N PHE A 565 -24.67 -3.61 11.11
CA PHE A 565 -26.13 -3.55 11.17
C PHE A 565 -26.80 -4.81 10.60
N VAL A 566 -26.49 -5.20 9.36
CA VAL A 566 -27.19 -6.31 8.68
C VAL A 566 -26.90 -7.68 9.29
N ARG A 567 -25.75 -7.87 9.94
CA ARG A 567 -25.39 -9.10 10.68
C ARG A 567 -26.38 -9.43 11.79
N ASN A 568 -26.94 -8.42 12.46
CA ASN A 568 -27.93 -8.60 13.51
C ASN A 568 -29.26 -9.15 12.98
N TRP A 569 -29.54 -8.90 11.69
CA TRP A 569 -30.78 -9.31 11.03
C TRP A 569 -30.68 -10.63 10.28
N LYS A 570 -29.52 -10.95 9.69
CA LYS A 570 -29.28 -12.16 8.88
C LYS A 570 -30.16 -12.31 7.63
N THR A 571 -31.02 -11.35 7.30
CA THR A 571 -32.02 -11.48 6.23
C THR A 571 -31.42 -11.73 4.86
N ILE A 572 -30.25 -11.16 4.59
CA ILE A 572 -29.51 -11.40 3.34
C ILE A 572 -29.11 -12.88 3.23
N ILE A 573 -28.63 -13.48 4.32
CA ILE A 573 -28.26 -14.90 4.37
C ILE A 573 -29.49 -15.78 4.16
N TYR A 574 -30.62 -15.45 4.81
CA TYR A 574 -31.88 -16.18 4.62
C TYR A 574 -32.33 -16.17 3.15
N CYS A 575 -32.31 -15.01 2.51
CA CYS A 575 -32.65 -14.89 1.10
C CYS A 575 -31.65 -15.61 0.19
N THR A 576 -30.36 -15.66 0.55
CA THR A 576 -29.34 -16.41 -0.20
C THR A 576 -29.66 -17.91 -0.23
N HIS A 577 -30.06 -18.49 0.90
CA HIS A 577 -30.44 -19.91 0.96
C HIS A 577 -31.76 -20.19 0.24
N LEU A 578 -32.72 -19.27 0.33
CA LEU A 578 -33.99 -19.40 -0.38
C LEU A 578 -33.81 -19.34 -1.90
N HIS A 579 -33.04 -18.38 -2.39
CA HIS A 579 -32.65 -18.24 -3.79
C HIS A 579 -31.97 -19.51 -4.31
N MET A 580 -31.09 -20.12 -3.51
CA MET A 580 -30.46 -21.38 -3.87
C MET A 580 -31.47 -22.54 -3.98
N ALA A 581 -32.44 -22.63 -3.07
CA ALA A 581 -33.47 -23.67 -3.11
C ALA A 581 -34.37 -23.56 -4.36
N LEU A 582 -34.73 -22.33 -4.75
CA LEU A 582 -35.47 -22.06 -5.99
C LEU A 582 -34.68 -22.53 -7.22
N ARG A 583 -33.38 -22.21 -7.29
CA ARG A 583 -32.50 -22.66 -8.37
C ARG A 583 -32.38 -24.19 -8.45
N VAL A 584 -32.28 -24.89 -7.32
CA VAL A 584 -32.23 -26.37 -7.28
C VAL A 584 -33.49 -26.99 -7.89
N GLN A 585 -34.64 -26.34 -7.71
CA GLN A 585 -35.92 -26.77 -8.27
C GLN A 585 -36.19 -26.21 -9.67
N ASN A 586 -35.20 -25.58 -10.32
CA ASN A 586 -35.34 -24.94 -11.64
C ASN A 586 -36.49 -23.90 -11.70
N ILE A 587 -36.81 -23.27 -10.57
CA ILE A 587 -37.76 -22.16 -10.53
C ILE A 587 -36.99 -20.89 -10.90
N ASP A 588 -37.37 -20.25 -12.01
CA ASP A 588 -36.69 -19.06 -12.49
C ASP A 588 -36.88 -17.90 -11.49
N SER A 589 -35.75 -17.38 -11.01
CA SER A 589 -35.69 -16.29 -10.04
C SER A 589 -34.37 -15.53 -10.21
N HIS A 590 -34.10 -15.03 -11.42
CA HIS A 590 -32.87 -14.27 -11.69
C HIS A 590 -32.79 -13.01 -10.81
N TRP A 591 -31.93 -13.06 -9.78
CA TRP A 591 -31.71 -11.97 -8.84
C TRP A 591 -30.25 -11.52 -8.92
N GLU A 592 -30.00 -10.45 -9.66
CA GLU A 592 -28.66 -9.97 -9.98
C GLU A 592 -27.86 -9.57 -8.74
N ASP A 593 -28.43 -8.71 -7.87
CA ASP A 593 -27.78 -8.25 -6.64
C ASP A 593 -27.40 -9.41 -5.70
N MET A 594 -28.19 -10.49 -5.66
CA MET A 594 -27.91 -11.67 -4.84
C MET A 594 -26.74 -12.50 -5.39
N GLU A 595 -26.63 -12.61 -6.72
CA GLU A 595 -25.50 -13.28 -7.34
C GLU A 595 -24.20 -12.48 -7.16
N VAL A 596 -24.26 -11.15 -7.25
CA VAL A 596 -23.13 -10.26 -6.91
C VAL A 596 -22.73 -10.45 -5.46
N PHE A 597 -23.68 -10.38 -4.53
CA PHE A 597 -23.45 -10.61 -3.11
C PHE A 597 -22.71 -11.93 -2.84
N LYS A 598 -23.16 -13.03 -3.48
CA LYS A 598 -22.50 -14.34 -3.36
C LYS A 598 -21.06 -14.31 -3.85
N ARG A 599 -20.73 -13.56 -4.90
CA ARG A 599 -19.34 -13.42 -5.36
C ARG A 599 -18.51 -12.62 -4.34
N LEU A 600 -19.01 -11.48 -3.88
CA LEU A 600 -18.30 -10.61 -2.93
C LEU A 600 -18.02 -11.27 -1.58
N GLN A 601 -18.86 -12.22 -1.15
CA GLN A 601 -18.80 -12.85 0.17
C GLN A 601 -18.17 -14.24 0.18
N ASP A 602 -17.64 -14.70 -0.96
CA ASP A 602 -17.31 -16.11 -1.20
C ASP A 602 -18.48 -17.02 -0.80
N GLY A 603 -19.50 -17.07 -1.65
CA GLY A 603 -20.77 -17.74 -1.37
C GLY A 603 -20.62 -19.22 -0.98
N SER A 604 -19.50 -19.85 -1.36
CA SER A 604 -19.17 -21.22 -0.94
C SER A 604 -19.15 -21.38 0.59
N ARG A 605 -18.78 -20.32 1.32
CA ARG A 605 -18.74 -20.26 2.78
C ARG A 605 -20.12 -20.42 3.44
N PHE A 606 -21.18 -19.96 2.78
CA PHE A 606 -22.56 -20.12 3.26
C PHE A 606 -23.08 -21.54 3.02
N PHE A 607 -22.49 -22.28 2.07
CA PHE A 607 -22.88 -23.64 1.71
C PHE A 607 -21.84 -24.71 2.09
N MET A 608 -20.85 -24.37 2.91
CA MET A 608 -19.78 -25.30 3.35
C MET A 608 -19.01 -25.93 2.17
N GLY A 609 -18.64 -25.08 1.20
CA GLY A 609 -17.69 -25.36 0.11
C GLY A 609 -18.33 -25.61 -1.26
N ARG A 610 -19.40 -26.39 -1.36
CA ARG A 610 -20.07 -26.69 -2.65
C ARG A 610 -21.53 -26.25 -2.60
N ASN A 611 -22.04 -25.72 -3.71
CA ASN A 611 -23.45 -25.38 -3.84
C ASN A 611 -24.31 -26.64 -3.69
N PRO A 612 -25.42 -26.56 -2.93
CA PRO A 612 -26.31 -27.69 -2.74
C PRO A 612 -27.00 -28.07 -4.06
N LYS A 613 -27.22 -29.37 -4.27
CA LYS A 613 -27.87 -29.89 -5.49
C LYS A 613 -29.29 -30.45 -5.26
N THR A 614 -29.69 -30.59 -4.00
CA THR A 614 -30.99 -31.14 -3.59
C THR A 614 -31.60 -30.27 -2.50
N LEU A 615 -32.92 -30.35 -2.27
CA LEU A 615 -33.57 -29.59 -1.20
C LEU A 615 -33.12 -30.08 0.18
N GLN A 616 -32.86 -31.38 0.31
CA GLN A 616 -32.26 -31.95 1.53
C GLN A 616 -30.89 -31.33 1.83
N GLU A 617 -30.05 -31.15 0.81
CA GLU A 617 -28.77 -30.48 1.00
C GLU A 617 -28.97 -29.00 1.33
N CYS A 618 -29.92 -28.29 0.68
CA CYS A 618 -30.24 -26.89 1.01
C CYS A 618 -30.63 -26.72 2.48
N SER A 619 -31.54 -27.56 2.99
CA SER A 619 -31.96 -27.55 4.39
C SER A 619 -30.78 -27.84 5.34
N LYS A 620 -29.99 -28.88 5.06
CA LYS A 620 -28.81 -29.21 5.87
C LYS A 620 -27.76 -28.09 5.88
N ARG A 621 -27.46 -27.47 4.72
CA ARG A 621 -26.48 -26.37 4.64
C ARG A 621 -26.98 -25.13 5.37
N PHE A 622 -28.29 -24.85 5.32
CA PHE A 622 -28.91 -23.77 6.09
C PHE A 622 -28.70 -23.98 7.59
N ASP A 623 -29.04 -25.17 8.11
CA ASP A 623 -28.85 -25.52 9.52
C ASP A 623 -27.39 -25.30 9.96
N LEU A 624 -26.43 -25.80 9.17
CA LEU A 624 -25.00 -25.62 9.44
C LEU A 624 -24.57 -24.15 9.42
N CYS A 625 -25.07 -23.37 8.45
CA CYS A 625 -24.83 -21.93 8.37
C CYS A 625 -25.38 -21.19 9.60
N MET A 626 -26.49 -21.67 10.16
CA MET A 626 -27.11 -21.18 11.39
C MET A 626 -26.49 -21.74 12.68
N GLY A 627 -25.39 -22.51 12.58
CA GLY A 627 -24.64 -23.01 13.73
C GLY A 627 -25.19 -24.30 14.35
N VAL A 628 -26.18 -24.96 13.71
CA VAL A 628 -26.66 -26.27 14.14
C VAL A 628 -25.55 -27.31 13.99
N SER A 629 -25.38 -28.17 14.98
CA SER A 629 -24.36 -29.22 14.95
C SER A 629 -24.60 -30.24 13.82
N ILE A 630 -23.52 -30.66 13.15
CA ILE A 630 -23.53 -31.78 12.17
C ILE A 630 -24.11 -33.06 12.79
N ALA A 631 -23.90 -33.26 14.09
CA ALA A 631 -24.43 -34.43 14.81
C ALA A 631 -25.96 -34.49 14.79
N THR A 632 -26.65 -33.37 14.58
CA THR A 632 -28.12 -33.31 14.45
C THR A 632 -28.60 -34.05 13.21
N HIS A 633 -27.79 -34.12 12.14
CA HIS A 633 -28.13 -34.82 10.88
C HIS A 633 -27.54 -36.23 10.78
N ALA A 634 -27.02 -36.81 11.89
CA ALA A 634 -26.43 -38.15 11.90
C ALA A 634 -27.50 -39.25 12.02
N ARG A 635 -27.32 -40.38 11.33
CA ARG A 635 -28.29 -41.51 11.28
C ARG A 635 -28.61 -42.13 12.65
N ASN A 636 -27.68 -42.09 13.61
CA ASN A 636 -27.82 -42.69 14.95
C ASN A 636 -27.77 -41.61 16.05
N LYS A 637 -28.71 -40.67 16.03
CA LYS A 637 -28.79 -39.57 17.00
C LYS A 637 -29.05 -40.13 18.41
N ARG A 638 -28.16 -39.83 19.38
CA ARG A 638 -28.27 -40.27 20.79
C ARG A 638 -28.93 -39.24 21.73
N PHE A 639 -29.33 -38.08 21.21
CA PHE A 639 -29.84 -36.94 22.00
C PHE A 639 -31.00 -36.26 21.25
N GLU A 640 -32.10 -35.95 21.93
CA GLU A 640 -33.31 -35.40 21.26
C GLU A 640 -33.20 -33.90 20.93
N GLY A 641 -32.35 -33.12 21.61
CA GLY A 641 -32.20 -31.68 21.38
C GLY A 641 -31.44 -31.27 20.10
N THR A 642 -31.70 -30.05 19.61
CA THR A 642 -30.92 -29.37 18.55
C THR A 642 -29.85 -28.50 19.22
N ALA A 643 -28.58 -28.93 19.17
CA ALA A 643 -27.49 -28.14 19.70
C ALA A 643 -27.06 -27.06 18.68
N VAL A 644 -27.22 -25.78 19.05
CA VAL A 644 -26.79 -24.62 18.25
C VAL A 644 -25.53 -24.01 18.87
N ASN A 645 -24.48 -23.88 18.07
CA ASN A 645 -23.25 -23.18 18.45
C ASN A 645 -23.17 -21.83 17.73
N LEU A 646 -23.40 -20.75 18.48
CA LEU A 646 -23.36 -19.38 17.96
C LEU A 646 -22.00 -18.99 17.35
N LYS A 647 -20.89 -19.60 17.79
CA LYS A 647 -19.55 -19.35 17.22
C LYS A 647 -19.40 -19.92 15.81
N ASN A 648 -20.23 -20.90 15.45
CA ASN A 648 -20.18 -21.54 14.14
C ASN A 648 -21.10 -20.87 13.11
N VAL A 649 -21.94 -19.91 13.53
CA VAL A 649 -22.83 -19.17 12.63
C VAL A 649 -21.97 -18.43 11.59
N ARG A 650 -22.29 -18.64 10.31
CA ARG A 650 -21.66 -17.92 9.20
C ARG A 650 -22.42 -16.61 8.96
N ASP A 651 -21.68 -15.58 8.55
CA ASP A 651 -22.24 -14.25 8.36
C ASP A 651 -21.43 -13.44 7.35
N VAL A 652 -21.98 -12.30 6.92
CA VAL A 652 -21.29 -11.37 6.03
C VAL A 652 -19.96 -10.88 6.64
N GLN A 653 -18.92 -10.79 5.84
CA GLN A 653 -17.56 -10.37 6.22
C GLN A 653 -17.16 -9.10 5.49
N LEU A 654 -16.28 -8.33 6.15
CA LEU A 654 -15.64 -7.18 5.54
C LEU A 654 -14.43 -7.69 4.75
N ASN A 655 -14.58 -7.80 3.43
CA ASN A 655 -13.59 -8.38 2.53
C ASN A 655 -12.82 -7.29 1.78
N ILE A 656 -12.19 -6.39 2.54
CA ILE A 656 -11.38 -5.28 1.99
C ILE A 656 -10.05 -5.16 2.76
N PRO A 657 -9.21 -6.21 2.73
CA PRO A 657 -8.03 -6.30 3.59
C PRO A 657 -7.04 -5.14 3.44
N VAL A 658 -6.81 -4.62 2.22
CA VAL A 658 -5.89 -3.49 2.01
C VAL A 658 -6.51 -2.19 2.48
N SER A 659 -7.76 -1.93 2.10
CA SER A 659 -8.50 -0.76 2.57
C SER A 659 -8.61 -0.72 4.09
N SER A 660 -8.76 -1.86 4.77
CA SER A 660 -8.80 -1.92 6.23
C SER A 660 -7.47 -1.53 6.90
N LEU A 661 -6.33 -1.84 6.28
CA LEU A 661 -5.02 -1.39 6.77
C LEU A 661 -4.86 0.12 6.61
N ILE A 662 -5.31 0.65 5.47
CA ILE A 662 -5.26 2.08 5.16
C ILE A 662 -6.24 2.91 6.01
N ALA A 663 -7.45 2.40 6.24
CA ALA A 663 -8.52 3.13 6.93
C ALA A 663 -8.14 3.56 8.35
N GLY A 664 -7.24 2.83 9.01
CA GLY A 664 -6.71 3.22 10.32
C GLY A 664 -6.05 4.59 10.32
N ARG A 665 -5.49 5.05 9.20
CA ARG A 665 -4.91 6.39 9.09
C ARG A 665 -5.94 7.52 9.12
N TYR A 666 -7.15 7.24 8.62
CA TYR A 666 -8.16 8.27 8.35
C TYR A 666 -9.34 8.27 9.33
N MET A 667 -9.65 7.12 9.96
CA MET A 667 -10.95 6.90 10.60
C MET A 667 -10.92 6.84 12.14
N TYR A 668 -9.78 7.06 12.81
CA TYR A 668 -9.73 7.08 14.28
C TYR A 668 -9.91 8.48 14.87
N TYR A 669 -10.90 8.63 15.75
CA TYR A 669 -11.26 9.83 16.53
C TYR A 669 -10.23 10.24 17.61
N HIS A 670 -8.96 9.89 17.44
CA HIS A 670 -7.90 10.33 18.34
C HIS A 670 -7.03 11.36 17.61
N ASN A 671 -6.60 12.40 18.33
CA ASN A 671 -5.91 13.62 17.85
C ASN A 671 -4.55 13.39 17.15
N HIS A 672 -4.26 12.19 16.67
CA HIS A 672 -3.05 11.85 15.93
C HIS A 672 -3.41 10.96 14.75
N SER A 673 -3.25 11.48 13.53
CA SER A 673 -3.26 10.66 12.32
C SER A 673 -2.12 9.64 12.43
N LEU A 674 -2.48 8.36 12.54
CA LEU A 674 -1.52 7.26 12.59
C LEU A 674 -0.85 7.13 11.21
N SER A 675 0.47 6.90 11.19
CA SER A 675 1.18 6.57 9.95
C SER A 675 0.69 5.22 9.40
N THR A 676 0.69 5.08 8.09
CA THR A 676 0.35 3.82 7.42
C THR A 676 1.37 2.74 7.79
N ASP A 677 0.90 1.56 8.20
CA ASP A 677 1.77 0.39 8.34
C ASP A 677 2.13 -0.14 6.94
N LEU A 678 3.13 0.50 6.32
CA LEU A 678 3.60 0.19 4.97
C LEU A 678 4.10 -1.27 4.85
N VAL A 679 4.60 -1.85 5.95
CA VAL A 679 5.08 -3.24 5.98
C VAL A 679 3.89 -4.20 5.88
N ALA A 680 2.84 -3.95 6.65
CA ALA A 680 1.61 -4.74 6.55
C ALA A 680 0.93 -4.60 5.17
N VAL A 681 0.95 -3.39 4.60
CA VAL A 681 0.44 -3.13 3.25
C VAL A 681 1.24 -3.91 2.21
N GLU A 682 2.57 -3.83 2.22
CA GLU A 682 3.42 -4.57 1.28
C GLU A 682 3.18 -6.09 1.37
N ALA A 683 3.12 -6.63 2.59
CA ALA A 683 2.86 -8.05 2.81
C ALA A 683 1.50 -8.47 2.24
N LYS A 684 0.45 -7.64 2.41
CA LYS A 684 -0.89 -7.94 1.90
C LYS A 684 -0.96 -7.81 0.38
N VAL A 685 -0.32 -6.79 -0.19
CA VAL A 685 -0.21 -6.62 -1.65
C VAL A 685 0.46 -7.85 -2.25
N LYS A 686 1.61 -8.29 -1.74
CA LYS A 686 2.28 -9.53 -2.18
C LYS A 686 1.37 -10.75 -2.06
N GLU A 687 0.67 -10.91 -0.94
CA GLU A 687 -0.27 -12.02 -0.74
C GLU A 687 -1.38 -12.05 -1.80
N MET A 688 -1.94 -10.90 -2.15
CA MET A 688 -3.03 -10.79 -3.14
C MET A 688 -2.57 -11.13 -4.56
N TYR A 689 -1.31 -10.86 -4.89
CA TYR A 689 -0.74 -11.25 -6.18
C TYR A 689 -0.25 -12.71 -6.21
N ALA A 690 0.27 -13.23 -5.09
CA ALA A 690 0.79 -14.59 -4.97
C ALA A 690 -0.33 -15.64 -4.83
N LYS A 691 -1.39 -15.34 -4.07
CA LYS A 691 -2.60 -16.17 -4.07
C LYS A 691 -3.27 -15.96 -5.41
N HIS A 692 -3.55 -17.04 -6.12
CA HIS A 692 -4.34 -17.04 -7.34
C HIS A 692 -5.49 -16.02 -7.17
N VAL A 693 -5.45 -14.90 -7.90
CA VAL A 693 -6.70 -14.24 -8.25
C VAL A 693 -7.47 -15.36 -8.95
N PRO A 694 -8.58 -15.86 -8.38
CA PRO A 694 -9.43 -16.76 -9.15
C PRO A 694 -9.73 -16.02 -10.46
N ASN A 695 -10.03 -16.72 -11.55
CA ASN A 695 -10.42 -16.10 -12.83
C ASN A 695 -11.61 -15.08 -12.74
N SER A 696 -12.06 -14.72 -11.53
CA SER A 696 -12.94 -13.63 -11.17
C SER A 696 -12.18 -12.32 -10.91
N THR A 697 -11.47 -11.79 -11.91
CA THR A 697 -11.16 -10.35 -11.94
C THR A 697 -12.40 -9.63 -12.49
N PHE A 698 -12.73 -8.46 -11.93
CA PHE A 698 -13.75 -7.59 -12.52
C PHE A 698 -13.22 -7.05 -13.85
N GLU A 699 -13.78 -7.50 -14.97
CA GLU A 699 -13.44 -6.98 -16.29
C GLU A 699 -14.28 -5.73 -16.60
N PHE A 700 -13.59 -4.62 -16.88
CA PHE A 700 -14.19 -3.38 -17.36
C PHE A 700 -14.30 -3.45 -18.90
N PRO A 701 -15.46 -3.13 -19.51
CA PRO A 701 -15.51 -2.93 -20.95
C PRO A 701 -14.95 -1.55 -21.28
N GLY A 702 -13.70 -1.52 -21.74
CA GLY A 702 -13.33 -0.51 -22.74
C GLY A 702 -13.88 -0.95 -24.09
N GLU A 703 -14.36 -0.02 -24.92
CA GLU A 703 -14.79 -0.27 -26.30
C GLU A 703 -13.66 -0.69 -27.26
N HIS A 704 -12.51 -1.15 -26.73
CA HIS A 704 -11.40 -1.65 -27.51
C HIS A 704 -10.97 -3.05 -27.04
N GLU A 705 -11.21 -4.01 -27.93
CA GLU A 705 -10.75 -5.41 -27.92
C GLU A 705 -10.55 -6.04 -26.53
N PRO A 706 -11.54 -6.79 -25.99
CA PRO A 706 -11.37 -7.54 -24.73
C PRO A 706 -10.15 -8.47 -24.72
N GLU A 707 -9.66 -8.93 -25.88
CA GLU A 707 -8.40 -9.66 -25.97
C GLU A 707 -7.17 -8.84 -25.60
N LEU A 708 -7.13 -7.54 -25.91
CA LEU A 708 -5.98 -6.69 -25.64
C LEU A 708 -5.88 -6.36 -24.16
N LEU A 709 -7.01 -6.12 -23.48
CA LEU A 709 -7.05 -5.87 -22.04
C LEU A 709 -6.74 -7.15 -21.23
N ALA A 710 -7.29 -8.29 -21.65
CA ALA A 710 -6.96 -9.60 -21.06
C ALA A 710 -5.48 -9.96 -21.29
N LYS A 711 -4.92 -9.66 -22.48
CA LYS A 711 -3.48 -9.80 -22.75
C LYS A 711 -2.65 -8.84 -21.89
N LYS A 712 -3.07 -7.59 -21.67
CA LYS A 712 -2.40 -6.63 -20.78
C LYS A 712 -2.45 -7.07 -19.32
N MET A 713 -3.60 -7.54 -18.82
CA MET A 713 -3.74 -8.09 -17.47
C MET A 713 -2.98 -9.41 -17.29
N ALA A 714 -2.98 -10.29 -18.30
CA ALA A 714 -2.19 -11.53 -18.28
C ALA A 714 -0.69 -11.25 -18.36
N LYS A 715 -0.27 -10.23 -19.13
CA LYS A 715 1.12 -9.78 -19.22
C LYS A 715 1.56 -9.12 -17.92
N ALA A 716 0.77 -8.19 -17.38
CA ALA A 716 1.01 -7.58 -16.07
C ALA A 716 1.04 -8.66 -14.98
N LYS A 717 0.16 -9.66 -15.03
CA LYS A 717 0.17 -10.83 -14.15
C LYS A 717 1.42 -11.67 -14.31
N ALA A 718 1.88 -11.94 -15.54
CA ALA A 718 3.09 -12.71 -15.78
C ALA A 718 4.34 -11.96 -15.28
N GLU A 719 4.46 -10.68 -15.65
CA GLU A 719 5.52 -9.77 -15.19
C GLU A 719 5.51 -9.66 -13.66
N TRP A 720 4.34 -9.53 -13.01
CA TRP A 720 4.21 -9.47 -11.55
C TRP A 720 4.42 -10.80 -10.85
N THR A 721 4.02 -11.92 -11.44
CA THR A 721 4.27 -13.26 -10.87
C THR A 721 5.77 -13.54 -10.92
N GLU A 722 6.45 -13.15 -12.00
CA GLU A 722 7.89 -13.21 -12.16
C GLU A 722 8.61 -12.29 -11.15
N ILE A 723 8.17 -11.03 -11.00
CA ILE A 723 8.69 -10.10 -9.99
C ILE A 723 8.43 -10.59 -8.55
N SER A 724 7.26 -11.15 -8.26
CA SER A 724 6.89 -11.64 -6.91
C SER A 724 7.56 -12.98 -6.57
N THR A 725 7.96 -13.77 -7.56
CA THR A 725 8.66 -15.05 -7.35
C THR A 725 10.17 -14.87 -7.36
N SER A 726 10.70 -13.87 -8.07
CA SER A 726 12.13 -13.54 -8.10
C SER A 726 12.56 -12.53 -7.02
N LYS A 727 11.73 -11.53 -6.69
CA LYS A 727 12.05 -10.52 -5.67
C LYS A 727 11.42 -10.83 -4.31
N THR A 728 12.24 -10.89 -3.26
CA THR A 728 11.74 -10.97 -1.88
C THR A 728 11.11 -9.65 -1.38
N LYS A 729 11.38 -8.52 -2.04
CA LYS A 729 10.93 -7.14 -1.70
C LYS A 729 10.47 -6.37 -2.93
N LEU A 730 9.44 -5.53 -2.80
CA LEU A 730 8.94 -4.69 -3.89
C LEU A 730 9.70 -3.36 -3.92
N GLU A 731 9.96 -2.78 -5.09
CA GLU A 731 10.46 -1.41 -5.17
C GLU A 731 9.34 -0.40 -4.86
N ALA A 732 9.68 0.89 -4.65
CA ALA A 732 8.70 1.92 -4.30
C ALA A 732 7.56 2.05 -5.30
N ILE A 733 7.89 2.00 -6.60
CA ILE A 733 6.90 2.11 -7.67
C ILE A 733 6.06 0.83 -7.73
N ASP A 734 6.69 -0.34 -7.61
CA ASP A 734 5.99 -1.63 -7.57
C ASP A 734 4.97 -1.64 -6.43
N LEU A 735 5.35 -1.23 -5.22
CA LEU A 735 4.43 -1.15 -4.08
C LEU A 735 3.25 -0.22 -4.36
N LEU A 736 3.50 0.96 -4.93
CA LEU A 736 2.45 1.94 -5.24
C LEU A 736 1.50 1.46 -6.34
N ASP A 737 2.00 0.76 -7.36
CA ASP A 737 1.21 0.13 -8.42
C ASP A 737 0.35 -1.01 -7.87
N GLY A 738 0.97 -1.86 -7.03
CA GLY A 738 0.29 -2.92 -6.31
C GLY A 738 -0.82 -2.39 -5.38
N LEU A 739 -0.56 -1.29 -4.68
CA LEU A 739 -1.53 -0.62 -3.81
C LEU A 739 -2.71 -0.03 -4.60
N ALA A 740 -2.43 0.71 -5.68
CA ALA A 740 -3.47 1.31 -6.52
C ALA A 740 -4.41 0.23 -7.07
N THR A 741 -3.83 -0.85 -7.62
CA THR A 741 -4.60 -1.98 -8.16
C THR A 741 -5.38 -2.71 -7.08
N ALA A 742 -4.79 -2.92 -5.90
CA ALA A 742 -5.50 -3.60 -4.80
C ALA A 742 -6.71 -2.80 -4.30
N ILE A 743 -6.56 -1.48 -4.10
CA ILE A 743 -7.67 -0.61 -3.69
C ILE A 743 -8.75 -0.58 -4.79
N HIS A 744 -8.34 -0.46 -6.05
CA HIS A 744 -9.27 -0.50 -7.18
C HIS A 744 -10.07 -1.81 -7.24
N ASN A 745 -9.42 -2.95 -7.00
CA ASN A 745 -10.11 -4.25 -6.95
C ASN A 745 -11.09 -4.35 -5.76
N GLU A 746 -10.80 -3.65 -4.65
CA GLU A 746 -11.69 -3.56 -3.48
C GLU A 746 -12.83 -2.53 -3.66
N ALA A 747 -12.81 -1.69 -4.70
CA ALA A 747 -13.77 -0.62 -4.93
C ALA A 747 -15.23 -1.08 -4.97
N VAL A 748 -15.48 -2.24 -5.59
CA VAL A 748 -16.82 -2.84 -5.64
C VAL A 748 -17.30 -3.26 -4.25
N HIS A 749 -16.41 -3.79 -3.41
CA HIS A 749 -16.74 -4.12 -2.03
C HIS A 749 -17.01 -2.86 -1.21
N LEU A 750 -16.28 -1.78 -1.47
CA LEU A 750 -16.48 -0.48 -0.84
C LEU A 750 -17.80 0.19 -1.23
N THR A 751 -18.34 -0.12 -2.41
CA THR A 751 -19.53 0.57 -2.97
C THR A 751 -20.81 -0.25 -2.88
N PHE A 752 -20.73 -1.58 -2.73
CA PHE A 752 -21.89 -2.44 -2.64
C PHE A 752 -22.78 -2.10 -1.43
N ASP A 753 -24.05 -1.76 -1.67
CA ASP A 753 -24.96 -1.28 -0.64
C ASP A 753 -25.67 -2.43 0.08
N TYR A 754 -25.03 -2.95 1.14
CA TYR A 754 -25.61 -4.00 1.98
C TYR A 754 -26.91 -3.56 2.68
N LEU A 755 -27.08 -2.28 3.00
CA LEU A 755 -28.32 -1.80 3.64
C LEU A 755 -29.49 -1.88 2.69
N ARG A 756 -29.28 -1.49 1.43
CA ARG A 756 -30.31 -1.62 0.40
C ARG A 756 -30.68 -3.06 0.15
N LEU A 757 -29.69 -3.93 -0.07
CA LEU A 757 -29.95 -5.36 -0.23
C LEU A 757 -30.71 -5.93 0.98
N HIS A 758 -30.34 -5.50 2.19
CA HIS A 758 -31.05 -5.87 3.42
C HIS A 758 -32.53 -5.44 3.40
N ARG A 759 -32.85 -4.20 3.02
CA ARG A 759 -34.23 -3.72 2.91
C ARG A 759 -35.04 -4.52 1.89
N VAL A 760 -34.45 -4.84 0.73
CA VAL A 760 -35.09 -5.70 -0.29
C VAL A 760 -35.36 -7.10 0.27
N CYS A 761 -34.37 -7.70 0.93
CA CYS A 761 -34.51 -9.00 1.59
C CYS A 761 -35.61 -8.99 2.66
N CYS A 762 -35.71 -7.92 3.45
CA CYS A 762 -36.74 -7.73 4.46
C CYS A 762 -38.15 -7.72 3.83
N ASN A 763 -38.35 -6.95 2.76
CA ASN A 763 -39.62 -6.89 2.06
C ASN A 763 -39.98 -8.22 1.39
N MET A 764 -38.99 -8.90 0.79
CA MET A 764 -39.17 -10.22 0.20
C MET A 764 -39.64 -11.22 1.25
N LEU A 765 -38.94 -11.32 2.38
CA LEU A 765 -39.30 -12.25 3.45
C LEU A 765 -40.69 -11.96 4.00
N LYS A 766 -41.10 -10.68 4.08
CA LYS A 766 -42.46 -10.31 4.45
C LYS A 766 -43.48 -10.87 3.46
N SER A 767 -43.26 -10.65 2.16
CA SER A 767 -44.15 -11.14 1.10
C SER A 767 -44.25 -12.66 1.09
N VAL A 768 -43.15 -13.37 1.36
CA VAL A 768 -43.16 -14.84 1.48
C VAL A 768 -43.92 -15.27 2.72
N ASN A 769 -43.68 -14.62 3.86
CA ASN A 769 -44.40 -14.91 5.10
C ASN A 769 -45.91 -14.77 4.94
N ASP A 770 -46.35 -13.65 4.36
CA ASP A 770 -47.77 -13.36 4.14
C ASP A 770 -48.44 -14.39 3.21
N GLU A 771 -47.67 -14.97 2.29
CA GLU A 771 -48.15 -15.97 1.33
C GLU A 771 -48.21 -17.38 1.94
N VAL A 772 -47.13 -17.87 2.54
CA VAL A 772 -46.98 -19.31 2.85
C VAL A 772 -47.04 -19.67 4.34
N ALA A 773 -46.94 -18.71 5.25
CA ALA A 773 -46.76 -19.02 6.67
C ALA A 773 -48.00 -19.69 7.32
N ASP A 774 -49.22 -19.27 6.95
CA ASP A 774 -50.45 -19.88 7.49
C ASP A 774 -50.60 -21.35 7.07
N ASP A 775 -50.13 -21.73 5.89
CA ASP A 775 -50.18 -23.11 5.43
C ASP A 775 -49.05 -23.95 6.03
N LEU A 776 -47.83 -23.40 6.14
CA LEU A 776 -46.74 -24.05 6.86
C LEU A 776 -47.11 -24.35 8.33
N ARG A 777 -47.78 -23.41 9.00
CA ARG A 777 -48.29 -23.60 10.37
C ARG A 777 -49.23 -24.81 10.49
N LYS A 778 -50.10 -25.01 9.50
CA LYS A 778 -51.05 -26.14 9.47
C LYS A 778 -50.38 -27.47 9.09
N LEU A 779 -49.36 -27.42 8.24
CA LEU A 779 -48.73 -28.60 7.65
C LEU A 779 -47.63 -29.22 8.52
N MET A 780 -47.02 -28.45 9.41
CA MET A 780 -45.92 -28.92 10.27
C MET A 780 -46.40 -29.25 11.68
N MET A 781 -45.94 -30.39 12.22
CA MET A 781 -46.08 -30.72 13.64
C MET A 781 -45.24 -29.70 14.44
N TYR A 782 -45.87 -28.85 15.26
CA TYR A 782 -45.30 -27.63 15.87
C TYR A 782 -45.17 -26.40 14.94
N GLY A 783 -46.00 -26.30 13.91
CA GLY A 783 -45.97 -25.20 12.96
C GLY A 783 -46.08 -23.80 13.59
N ASP A 784 -46.86 -23.62 14.66
CA ASP A 784 -46.96 -22.31 15.36
C ASP A 784 -45.65 -21.90 16.06
N GLU A 785 -44.90 -22.87 16.59
CA GLU A 785 -43.61 -22.66 17.26
C GLU A 785 -42.47 -22.52 16.24
N LEU A 786 -42.55 -23.26 15.12
CA LEU A 786 -41.57 -23.28 14.04
C LEU A 786 -41.75 -22.14 13.03
N CYS A 787 -42.96 -21.63 12.80
CA CYS A 787 -43.17 -20.51 11.88
C CYS A 787 -43.25 -19.16 12.62
N GLY A 788 -43.49 -19.18 13.95
CA GLY A 788 -43.66 -17.98 14.77
C GLY A 788 -45.00 -17.28 14.57
N GLY A 789 -45.23 -16.22 15.37
CA GLY A 789 -46.43 -15.36 15.29
C GLY A 789 -46.43 -14.39 14.08
N LYS A 790 -47.59 -13.78 13.79
CA LYS A 790 -47.83 -12.96 12.58
C LYS A 790 -47.00 -11.66 12.47
N ASP A 791 -46.43 -11.17 13.57
CA ASP A 791 -45.82 -9.82 13.64
C ASP A 791 -44.29 -9.77 13.48
N TYR A 792 -43.62 -10.88 13.13
CA TYR A 792 -42.16 -10.99 13.29
C TYR A 792 -41.42 -11.21 11.97
N LEU A 793 -40.79 -10.16 11.44
CA LEU A 793 -39.79 -10.21 10.37
C LEU A 793 -38.49 -10.97 10.77
N TYR A 794 -38.45 -11.52 11.99
CA TYR A 794 -37.26 -12.00 12.70
C TYR A 794 -37.20 -13.52 12.84
N MET A 795 -37.38 -14.28 11.77
CA MET A 795 -37.31 -15.73 11.89
C MET A 795 -36.29 -16.35 10.94
N PRO A 796 -35.14 -16.86 11.46
CA PRO A 796 -34.48 -18.00 10.84
C PRO A 796 -35.45 -19.16 10.57
N ASN A 797 -36.53 -19.22 11.36
CA ASN A 797 -37.44 -20.36 11.33
C ASN A 797 -38.40 -20.36 10.13
N LEU A 798 -38.73 -19.23 9.48
CA LEU A 798 -39.57 -19.26 8.27
C LEU A 798 -38.82 -19.95 7.12
N VAL A 799 -37.61 -19.47 6.80
CA VAL A 799 -36.80 -20.07 5.74
C VAL A 799 -36.37 -21.48 6.12
N GLY A 800 -36.00 -21.72 7.38
CA GLY A 800 -35.74 -23.06 7.88
C GLY A 800 -36.94 -24.01 7.71
N SER A 801 -38.16 -23.55 8.01
CA SER A 801 -39.41 -24.32 7.86
C SER A 801 -39.74 -24.59 6.40
N ILE A 802 -39.61 -23.60 5.52
CA ILE A 802 -39.77 -23.77 4.07
C ILE A 802 -38.82 -24.87 3.57
N LEU A 803 -37.52 -24.78 3.91
CA LEU A 803 -36.53 -25.75 3.47
C LEU A 803 -36.76 -27.14 4.06
N MET A 804 -37.09 -27.22 5.36
CA MET A 804 -37.37 -28.47 6.06
C MET A 804 -38.59 -29.17 5.46
N TYR A 805 -39.72 -28.47 5.34
CA TYR A 805 -40.93 -28.98 4.72
C TYR A 805 -40.64 -29.43 3.28
N SER A 806 -39.96 -28.58 2.50
CA SER A 806 -39.71 -28.89 1.09
C SER A 806 -38.80 -30.09 0.90
N SER A 807 -37.79 -30.25 1.76
CA SER A 807 -36.93 -31.43 1.75
C SER A 807 -37.68 -32.71 2.13
N HIS A 808 -38.62 -32.62 3.07
CA HIS A 808 -39.42 -33.77 3.51
C HIS A 808 -40.39 -34.21 2.43
N GLU A 809 -41.10 -33.26 1.81
CA GLU A 809 -42.02 -33.53 0.70
C GLU A 809 -41.31 -34.17 -0.49
N GLU A 810 -40.13 -33.65 -0.87
CA GLU A 810 -39.30 -34.24 -1.94
C GLU A 810 -38.92 -35.70 -1.62
N SER A 811 -38.52 -35.99 -0.38
CA SER A 811 -38.18 -37.35 0.06
C SER A 811 -39.39 -38.29 0.03
N VAL A 812 -40.57 -37.84 0.46
CA VAL A 812 -41.80 -38.64 0.44
C VAL A 812 -42.23 -38.94 -0.99
N MET A 813 -42.13 -37.97 -1.91
CA MET A 813 -42.49 -38.15 -3.31
C MET A 813 -41.53 -39.09 -4.04
N GLN A 814 -40.22 -38.99 -3.80
CA GLN A 814 -39.22 -39.94 -4.33
C GLN A 814 -39.48 -41.39 -3.89
N HIS A 815 -40.09 -41.58 -2.71
CA HIS A 815 -40.50 -42.90 -2.24
C HIS A 815 -41.81 -43.40 -2.87
N ARG A 816 -42.71 -42.50 -3.32
CA ARG A 816 -44.03 -42.84 -3.87
C ARG A 816 -44.05 -43.03 -5.38
N ASN A 817 -43.37 -42.17 -6.14
CA ASN A 817 -43.39 -42.18 -7.62
C ASN A 817 -41.97 -42.32 -8.17
N ARG A 818 -41.56 -43.53 -8.58
CA ARG A 818 -40.25 -43.77 -9.21
C ARG A 818 -40.17 -43.34 -10.68
N ASP A 819 -41.32 -43.08 -11.33
CA ASP A 819 -41.43 -42.98 -12.80
C ASP A 819 -41.93 -41.62 -13.35
N GLU A 820 -42.08 -40.56 -12.54
CA GLU A 820 -42.54 -39.23 -13.02
C GLU A 820 -41.51 -38.10 -12.80
N GLU A 821 -41.46 -37.19 -13.77
CA GLU A 821 -40.65 -35.96 -13.77
C GLU A 821 -41.01 -35.02 -12.61
N LYS A 822 -39.96 -34.46 -11.98
CA LYS A 822 -39.92 -33.43 -10.93
C LYS A 822 -41.29 -32.82 -10.53
N HIS A 823 -41.87 -33.29 -9.42
CA HIS A 823 -42.97 -32.61 -8.74
C HIS A 823 -42.47 -31.32 -8.08
N HIS A 824 -43.01 -30.17 -8.50
CA HIS A 824 -42.66 -28.88 -7.89
C HIS A 824 -43.43 -28.70 -6.58
N ASN A 825 -42.70 -28.56 -5.48
CA ASN A 825 -43.25 -28.26 -4.16
C ASN A 825 -44.14 -27.00 -4.20
N ASN A 826 -45.43 -27.13 -3.83
CA ASN A 826 -46.39 -26.02 -3.92
C ASN A 826 -45.96 -24.79 -3.09
N ILE A 827 -45.47 -25.01 -1.87
CA ILE A 827 -44.95 -23.95 -1.00
C ILE A 827 -43.77 -23.24 -1.67
N LEU A 828 -42.86 -24.01 -2.27
CA LEU A 828 -41.68 -23.45 -2.94
C LEU A 828 -42.02 -22.70 -4.23
N VAL A 829 -43.02 -23.16 -5.00
CA VAL A 829 -43.52 -22.45 -6.18
C VAL A 829 -44.14 -21.11 -5.79
N ARG A 830 -45.01 -21.09 -4.78
CA ARG A 830 -45.60 -19.85 -4.24
C ARG A 830 -44.55 -18.91 -3.68
N THR A 831 -43.54 -19.48 -3.01
CA THR A 831 -42.38 -18.72 -2.55
C THR A 831 -41.62 -18.10 -3.72
N GLY A 832 -41.39 -18.85 -4.80
CA GLY A 832 -40.75 -18.37 -6.02
C GLY A 832 -41.54 -17.23 -6.68
N MET A 833 -42.87 -17.31 -6.74
CA MET A 833 -43.72 -16.23 -7.24
C MET A 833 -43.60 -14.96 -6.40
N SER A 834 -43.57 -15.07 -5.06
CA SER A 834 -43.37 -13.93 -4.17
C SER A 834 -41.97 -13.32 -4.33
N VAL A 835 -40.93 -14.14 -4.52
CA VAL A 835 -39.58 -13.66 -4.84
C VAL A 835 -39.62 -12.89 -6.15
N PHE A 836 -40.12 -13.51 -7.23
CA PHE A 836 -40.21 -12.91 -8.56
C PHE A 836 -40.89 -11.55 -8.52
N LYS A 837 -42.08 -11.47 -7.91
CA LYS A 837 -42.85 -10.23 -7.78
C LYS A 837 -42.12 -9.14 -6.99
N THR A 838 -41.30 -9.51 -6.01
CA THR A 838 -40.52 -8.55 -5.21
C THR A 838 -39.29 -8.03 -5.96
N ILE A 839 -38.70 -8.86 -6.81
CA ILE A 839 -37.50 -8.51 -7.60
C ILE A 839 -37.82 -8.02 -9.02
N GLU A 840 -39.10 -8.03 -9.42
CA GLU A 840 -39.59 -7.60 -10.72
C GLU A 840 -39.19 -6.14 -11.03
N GLY A 841 -38.92 -5.84 -12.31
CA GLY A 841 -38.38 -4.56 -12.75
C GLY A 841 -36.90 -4.39 -12.43
N LYS A 842 -36.47 -3.20 -12.00
CA LYS A 842 -35.06 -2.93 -11.61
C LYS A 842 -34.74 -3.32 -10.17
N ALA A 843 -35.73 -3.74 -9.36
CA ALA A 843 -35.55 -3.94 -7.91
C ALA A 843 -34.50 -5.01 -7.55
N GLY A 844 -34.30 -6.01 -8.42
CA GLY A 844 -33.28 -7.05 -8.26
C GLY A 844 -31.85 -6.67 -8.68
N SER A 845 -31.65 -5.51 -9.31
CA SER A 845 -30.34 -5.07 -9.83
C SER A 845 -29.90 -3.69 -9.35
N VAL A 846 -30.71 -2.98 -8.55
CA VAL A 846 -30.41 -1.55 -8.30
C VAL A 846 -29.12 -1.33 -7.50
N THR A 847 -28.70 -2.29 -6.67
CA THR A 847 -27.45 -2.17 -5.93
C THR A 847 -26.26 -2.27 -6.90
N ILE A 848 -26.31 -3.23 -7.82
CA ILE A 848 -25.27 -3.38 -8.83
C ILE A 848 -25.34 -2.31 -9.92
N ASP A 849 -26.52 -1.84 -10.32
CA ASP A 849 -26.66 -0.83 -11.36
C ASP A 849 -26.05 0.51 -10.94
N PHE A 850 -26.12 0.87 -9.65
CA PHE A 850 -25.38 2.03 -9.14
C PHE A 850 -23.87 1.81 -9.24
N ALA A 851 -23.37 0.63 -8.88
CA ALA A 851 -21.96 0.30 -9.04
C ALA A 851 -21.55 0.30 -10.53
N LYS A 852 -22.36 -0.25 -11.44
CA LYS A 852 -22.13 -0.23 -12.88
C LYS A 852 -22.08 1.20 -13.43
N GLU A 853 -23.03 2.05 -13.03
CA GLU A 853 -23.10 3.45 -13.45
C GLU A 853 -21.90 4.25 -12.92
N TYR A 854 -21.45 3.97 -11.70
CA TYR A 854 -20.32 4.68 -11.09
C TYR A 854 -18.97 4.20 -11.62
N PHE A 855 -18.84 2.91 -11.93
CA PHE A 855 -17.57 2.30 -12.34
C PHE A 855 -17.46 2.01 -13.84
N GLY A 856 -18.51 2.26 -14.64
CA GLY A 856 -18.54 1.91 -16.06
C GLY A 856 -18.52 0.39 -16.32
N CYS A 857 -18.81 -0.45 -15.32
CA CYS A 857 -18.72 -1.90 -15.46
C CYS A 857 -19.95 -2.47 -16.18
N GLN A 858 -19.74 -3.42 -17.10
CA GLN A 858 -20.76 -4.40 -17.47
C GLN A 858 -20.32 -5.78 -17.00
N TRP A 859 -21.17 -6.42 -16.19
CA TRP A 859 -20.95 -7.78 -15.73
C TRP A 859 -21.22 -8.76 -16.87
N LYS A 860 -20.17 -9.42 -17.36
CA LYS A 860 -20.35 -10.65 -18.15
C LYS A 860 -20.58 -11.80 -17.18
N TRP A 861 -21.79 -12.34 -17.22
CA TRP A 861 -22.09 -13.62 -16.61
C TRP A 861 -21.31 -14.67 -17.40
N ALA A 862 -20.46 -15.46 -16.73
CA ALA A 862 -20.09 -16.74 -17.30
C ALA A 862 -21.39 -17.52 -17.42
N ASP A 863 -21.74 -17.94 -18.63
CA ASP A 863 -22.82 -18.91 -18.83
C ASP A 863 -22.48 -20.13 -17.96
N VAL A 864 -23.32 -20.40 -16.96
CA VAL A 864 -23.25 -21.60 -16.11
C VAL A 864 -24.33 -22.57 -16.55
#